data_AF-A0A660VXB6-F1
#
_entry.id   AF-A0A660VXB6-F1
#
_cell.length_a   1.000
_cell.length_b   1.000
_cell.length_c   1.000
_cell.angle_alpha   90.00
_cell.angle_beta   90.00
_cell.angle_gamma   90.00
#
_symmetry.space_group_name_H-M   'P 1'
#
loop_
_entity.id
_entity.type
_entity.pdbx_description
1 polymer ?
#
loop_
_entity_poly.entity_id
_entity_poly.type
_entity_poly.pdbx_seq_one_letter_code
_entity_poly.pdbx_strand_id
1 'polypeptide(L)'
;MTRTDRLAVQLVHACRELLRRKPWDVFPDEACFQMAVPTGEHPLSIVIRGLDGVDMGLTVSRGADGLARGLRAVFTPEVAELQQDEVPECLDRWDHLDLNMVPFGNIPARLRGVLERGGFRGRRETLAPMIYSKHPGQPAGPPSRHDLRALQWCLVGMFAGMDAGVLKPAAILRGQPIERLEVTGSLSQPEVRARTVPWGEALGGTDLLNDITLPGDYADLTPEQQRAVPVEYPQTLAEWKLADKHFTACMRTELTGDSGLLSPRAFRRYFGDDQTGVDVMRELANLCPEAALTEWLAADYRATKRSKTWLEKLLQRKRAPAVQRAIAQARCDAESSIYRVEATNPGSSILVEDLLSGERVSAHDTLLSGSLKVGMFLPLRLMKLGEWVFPLLSGPGLSAYQIDQAMYELERCGLPPSATSLRPHADLSGRLWGWCLRQRGQLPEVRNTDADPLVWQKVSYQVASPDALVAALGQRSDVECTSEGSEWTWVRRGQRPGRLEDSVSLCHFELLGDELLLEANSVRRLASARAWVDALPGVSFLTQSSRSMDELRAERSLDDRLPKSPEPPMPPEVLEELGRILREKQLAWLDEPVPMLGGFTPRQACADAAGRRRVERLIRSMPATITPGGQIEPPRQELLEALGLA
;
A
#
# COMPACT_ATOMS: atom_id res chain seq x y z
N MET A 1 13.28 -4.14 -34.09
CA MET A 1 13.87 -2.92 -33.50
C MET A 1 12.74 -1.89 -33.30
N THR A 2 12.19 -1.82 -32.09
CA THR A 2 11.12 -0.89 -31.74
C THR A 2 11.68 0.54 -31.68
N ARG A 3 11.11 1.45 -32.46
CA ARG A 3 11.49 2.86 -32.53
C ARG A 3 11.24 3.50 -31.14
N THR A 4 12.30 3.92 -30.45
CA THR A 4 12.20 4.55 -29.12
C THR A 4 11.23 5.73 -29.15
N ASP A 5 10.14 5.66 -28.38
CA ASP A 5 9.18 6.76 -28.28
C ASP A 5 9.77 7.89 -27.44
N ARG A 6 10.50 8.79 -28.10
CA ARG A 6 11.24 9.89 -27.47
C ARG A 6 10.37 10.73 -26.52
N LEU A 7 9.08 10.90 -26.84
CA LEU A 7 8.13 11.63 -25.99
C LEU A 7 7.89 10.90 -24.66
N ALA A 8 7.62 9.59 -24.73
CA ALA A 8 7.41 8.76 -23.55
C ALA A 8 8.67 8.71 -22.66
N VAL A 9 9.85 8.60 -23.28
CA VAL A 9 11.14 8.62 -22.55
C VAL A 9 11.33 9.93 -21.80
N GLN A 10 11.15 11.06 -22.50
CA GLN A 10 11.29 12.39 -21.89
C GLN A 10 10.30 12.60 -20.74
N LEU A 11 9.06 12.12 -20.90
CA LEU A 11 8.04 12.25 -19.86
C LEU A 11 8.36 11.40 -18.63
N VAL A 12 8.83 10.16 -18.80
CA VAL A 12 9.28 9.32 -17.68
C VAL A 12 10.44 9.99 -16.94
N HIS A 13 11.38 10.61 -17.64
CA HIS A 13 12.44 11.40 -17.01
C HIS A 13 11.89 12.61 -16.24
N ALA A 14 10.97 13.36 -16.83
CA ALA A 14 10.34 14.50 -16.17
C ALA A 14 9.56 14.08 -14.91
N CYS A 15 8.87 12.94 -14.94
CA CYS A 15 8.16 12.41 -13.76
C CYS A 15 9.12 11.93 -12.66
N ARG A 16 10.28 11.37 -13.02
CA ARG A 16 11.33 11.06 -12.03
C ARG A 16 11.88 12.34 -11.39
N GLU A 17 12.04 13.39 -12.18
CA GLU A 17 12.46 14.69 -11.67
C GLU A 17 11.38 15.32 -10.78
N LEU A 18 10.10 15.13 -11.10
CA LEU A 18 8.98 15.51 -10.23
C LEU A 18 9.08 14.83 -8.86
N LEU A 19 9.29 13.51 -8.83
CA LEU A 19 9.51 12.74 -7.60
C LEU A 19 10.75 13.20 -6.81
N ARG A 20 11.79 13.65 -7.51
CA ARG A 20 13.02 14.15 -6.86
C ARG A 20 12.78 15.52 -6.21
N ARG A 21 12.02 16.39 -6.89
CA ARG A 21 11.75 17.77 -6.46
C ARG A 21 10.62 17.88 -5.44
N LYS A 22 9.69 16.90 -5.42
CA LYS A 22 8.56 16.79 -4.49
C LYS A 22 7.84 18.13 -4.27
N PRO A 23 7.22 18.72 -5.31
CA PRO A 23 6.58 20.04 -5.18
C PRO A 23 5.49 20.08 -4.09
N TRP A 24 4.87 18.94 -3.76
CA TRP A 24 3.93 18.79 -2.65
C TRP A 24 4.56 18.93 -1.25
N ASP A 25 5.88 18.79 -1.12
CA ASP A 25 6.61 19.09 0.13
C ASP A 25 7.03 20.58 0.19
N VAL A 26 6.97 21.29 -0.94
CA VAL A 26 7.47 22.67 -1.09
C VAL A 26 6.33 23.70 -1.03
N PHE A 27 5.21 23.39 -1.66
CA PHE A 27 4.05 24.27 -1.76
C PHE A 27 2.94 23.84 -0.80
N PRO A 28 1.99 24.75 -0.47
CA PRO A 28 0.80 24.38 0.29
C PRO A 28 0.04 23.21 -0.37
N ASP A 29 -0.69 22.44 0.43
CA ASP A 29 -1.55 21.38 -0.11
C ASP A 29 -2.64 21.98 -1.00
N GLU A 30 -2.98 21.26 -2.08
CA GLU A 30 -3.89 21.71 -3.14
C GLU A 30 -3.52 23.09 -3.73
N ALA A 31 -2.23 23.46 -3.68
CA ALA A 31 -1.76 24.71 -4.26
C ALA A 31 -2.05 24.74 -5.78
N CYS A 32 -2.62 25.87 -6.22
CA CYS A 32 -3.13 26.02 -7.56
C CYS A 32 -2.45 27.19 -8.29
N PHE A 33 -2.18 26.99 -9.58
CA PHE A 33 -1.74 28.03 -10.50
C PHE A 33 -2.17 27.71 -11.93
N GLN A 34 -2.10 28.71 -12.79
CA GLN A 34 -2.35 28.55 -14.23
C GLN A 34 -1.03 28.55 -15.01
N MET A 35 -1.01 27.87 -16.13
CA MET A 35 0.14 27.83 -17.03
C MET A 35 -0.30 28.08 -18.47
N ALA A 36 0.15 29.20 -19.05
CA ALA A 36 0.01 29.44 -20.47
C ALA A 36 1.20 28.79 -21.20
N VAL A 37 0.92 27.81 -22.06
CA VAL A 37 1.93 27.06 -22.80
C VAL A 37 1.86 27.40 -24.30
N PRO A 38 2.96 27.33 -25.08
CA PRO A 38 2.98 27.81 -26.47
C PRO A 38 2.02 27.11 -27.43
N THR A 39 1.52 25.93 -27.04
CA THR A 39 0.69 25.07 -27.89
C THR A 39 -0.78 25.03 -27.47
N GLY A 40 -1.16 25.78 -26.43
CA GLY A 40 -2.50 25.79 -25.87
C GLY A 40 -3.25 27.10 -26.18
N GLU A 41 -4.51 26.98 -26.57
CA GLU A 41 -5.43 28.12 -26.76
C GLU A 41 -5.81 28.76 -25.42
N HIS A 42 -5.93 27.94 -24.37
CA HIS A 42 -6.28 28.35 -23.02
C HIS A 42 -5.19 27.95 -22.04
N PRO A 43 -5.01 28.71 -20.93
CA PRO A 43 -4.08 28.31 -19.88
C PRO A 43 -4.53 27.00 -19.23
N LEU A 44 -3.57 26.13 -18.97
CA LEU A 44 -3.76 24.90 -18.21
C LEU A 44 -3.84 25.23 -16.73
N SER A 45 -4.83 24.73 -16.01
CA SER A 45 -4.95 24.97 -14.57
C SER A 45 -4.41 23.76 -13.82
N ILE A 46 -3.39 23.98 -13.00
CA ILE A 46 -2.60 22.93 -12.36
C ILE A 46 -2.85 22.99 -10.87
N VAL A 47 -3.29 21.87 -10.31
CA VAL A 47 -3.40 21.65 -8.87
C VAL A 47 -2.35 20.64 -8.46
N ILE A 48 -1.53 21.02 -7.48
CA ILE A 48 -0.49 20.16 -6.90
C ILE A 48 -1.14 19.37 -5.76
N ARG A 49 -1.05 18.04 -5.82
CA ARG A 49 -1.61 17.13 -4.81
C ARG A 49 -0.50 16.40 -4.05
N GLY A 50 -0.66 16.21 -2.75
CA GLY A 50 0.22 15.34 -1.96
C GLY A 50 -0.08 15.27 -0.46
N LEU A 51 -1.33 15.48 -0.05
CA LEU A 51 -1.77 15.44 1.34
C LEU A 51 -1.28 14.16 2.05
N ASP A 52 -0.53 14.34 3.14
CA ASP A 52 -0.02 13.28 4.01
C ASP A 52 0.77 12.18 3.27
N GLY A 53 1.39 12.51 2.13
CA GLY A 53 2.12 11.55 1.29
C GLY A 53 1.21 10.61 0.47
N VAL A 54 -0.08 10.91 0.41
CA VAL A 54 -1.10 10.21 -0.38
C VAL A 54 -1.46 11.06 -1.61
N ASP A 55 -1.80 10.39 -2.72
CA ASP A 55 -2.24 11.03 -3.97
C ASP A 55 -1.24 12.07 -4.55
N MET A 56 0.06 11.80 -4.38
CA MET A 56 1.14 12.68 -4.81
C MET A 56 1.14 12.85 -6.33
N GLY A 57 0.93 14.06 -6.82
CA GLY A 57 0.85 14.27 -8.26
C GLY A 57 0.32 15.63 -8.68
N LEU A 58 -0.16 15.68 -9.91
CA LEU A 58 -0.72 16.88 -10.53
C LEU A 58 -2.05 16.55 -11.17
N THR A 59 -3.02 17.43 -10.99
CA THR A 59 -4.22 17.49 -11.82
C THR A 59 -4.10 18.69 -12.74
N VAL A 60 -4.32 18.48 -14.03
CA VAL A 60 -4.23 19.51 -15.07
C VAL A 60 -5.58 19.64 -15.75
N SER A 61 -6.33 20.68 -15.40
CA SER A 61 -7.60 21.02 -16.05
C SER A 61 -7.36 21.82 -17.33
N ARG A 62 -8.14 21.50 -18.36
CA ARG A 62 -8.08 22.11 -19.70
C ARG A 62 -9.32 22.95 -19.98
N GLY A 63 -9.20 23.86 -20.94
CA GLY A 63 -10.30 24.72 -21.39
C GLY A 63 -10.34 26.09 -20.70
N ALA A 64 -11.14 27.00 -21.25
CA ALA A 64 -11.25 28.39 -20.78
C ALA A 64 -11.75 28.49 -19.32
N ASP A 65 -12.64 27.60 -18.93
CA ASP A 65 -13.21 27.48 -17.58
C ASP A 65 -12.65 26.27 -16.81
N GLY A 66 -11.50 25.75 -17.24
CA GLY A 66 -10.91 24.51 -16.72
C GLY A 66 -10.67 24.56 -15.21
N LEU A 67 -10.23 25.71 -14.67
CA LEU A 67 -10.08 25.89 -13.22
C LEU A 67 -11.42 25.74 -12.50
N ALA A 68 -12.46 26.44 -12.96
CA ALA A 68 -13.78 26.38 -12.34
C ALA A 68 -14.38 24.96 -12.40
N ARG A 69 -14.29 24.29 -13.55
CA ARG A 69 -14.77 22.91 -13.68
C ARG A 69 -14.02 21.94 -12.78
N GLY A 70 -12.70 22.10 -12.67
CA GLY A 70 -11.88 21.28 -11.80
C GLY A 70 -12.18 21.49 -10.32
N LEU A 71 -12.28 22.74 -9.87
CA LEU A 71 -12.64 23.04 -8.48
C LEU A 71 -14.05 22.51 -8.15
N ARG A 72 -15.02 22.69 -9.06
CA ARG A 72 -16.36 22.10 -8.86
C ARG A 72 -16.30 20.58 -8.77
N ALA A 73 -15.62 19.91 -9.70
CA ALA A 73 -15.46 18.46 -9.67
C ALA A 73 -14.80 17.94 -8.38
N VAL A 74 -13.84 18.69 -7.82
CA VAL A 74 -13.12 18.29 -6.60
C VAL A 74 -13.93 18.58 -5.33
N PHE A 75 -14.72 19.66 -5.30
CA PHE A 75 -15.40 20.15 -4.09
C PHE A 75 -16.93 20.00 -4.10
N THR A 76 -17.53 19.37 -5.12
CA THR A 76 -18.95 19.00 -5.11
C THR A 76 -19.17 17.69 -4.34
N PRO A 77 -19.99 17.68 -3.26
CA PRO A 77 -20.22 16.50 -2.41
C PRO A 77 -20.82 15.29 -3.15
N GLU A 78 -21.65 15.53 -4.17
CA GLU A 78 -22.39 14.51 -4.94
C GLU A 78 -21.48 13.48 -5.63
N VAL A 79 -20.20 13.80 -5.86
CA VAL A 79 -19.23 12.89 -6.48
C VAL A 79 -18.91 11.66 -5.62
N ALA A 80 -19.10 11.76 -4.30
CA ALA A 80 -18.78 10.68 -3.36
C ALA A 80 -19.96 9.73 -3.04
N GLU A 81 -21.16 9.96 -3.60
CA GLU A 81 -22.39 9.21 -3.31
C GLU A 81 -22.93 8.36 -4.48
N LEU A 82 -22.26 8.35 -5.62
CA LEU A 82 -22.81 7.74 -6.83
C LEU A 82 -22.60 6.23 -6.89
N GLN A 83 -23.64 5.55 -7.38
CA GLN A 83 -23.57 4.14 -7.77
C GLN A 83 -22.59 3.98 -8.95
N GLN A 84 -21.99 2.80 -9.10
CA GLN A 84 -20.85 2.52 -10.00
C GLN A 84 -21.03 2.91 -11.49
N ASP A 85 -22.26 3.22 -11.93
CA ASP A 85 -22.61 3.51 -13.33
C ASP A 85 -23.03 4.97 -13.62
N GLU A 86 -23.14 5.85 -12.62
CA GLU A 86 -23.45 7.27 -12.84
C GLU A 86 -22.22 8.16 -12.69
N VAL A 87 -21.82 8.82 -13.77
CA VAL A 87 -20.79 9.88 -13.75
C VAL A 87 -21.52 11.21 -13.53
N PRO A 88 -21.26 11.94 -12.44
CA PRO A 88 -21.94 13.21 -12.19
C PRO A 88 -21.60 14.19 -13.30
N GLU A 89 -22.55 15.04 -13.66
CA GLU A 89 -22.41 15.99 -14.75
C GLU A 89 -21.17 16.89 -14.60
N CYS A 90 -20.80 17.25 -13.36
CA CYS A 90 -19.59 18.01 -13.10
C CYS A 90 -18.31 17.26 -13.50
N LEU A 91 -18.21 15.96 -13.20
CA LEU A 91 -17.12 15.11 -13.64
C LEU A 91 -17.21 14.85 -15.14
N ASP A 92 -18.39 14.60 -15.70
CA ASP A 92 -18.57 14.32 -17.12
C ASP A 92 -18.23 15.53 -18.01
N ARG A 93 -18.44 16.76 -17.53
CA ARG A 93 -18.06 17.98 -18.27
C ARG A 93 -16.62 18.44 -18.03
N TRP A 94 -15.91 17.89 -17.04
CA TRP A 94 -14.56 18.32 -16.71
C TRP A 94 -13.50 17.71 -17.63
N ASP A 95 -12.80 18.52 -18.41
CA ASP A 95 -11.69 18.09 -19.25
C ASP A 95 -10.37 18.15 -18.48
N HIS A 96 -9.76 17.00 -18.17
CA HIS A 96 -8.55 16.97 -17.35
C HIS A 96 -7.56 15.84 -17.69
N LEU A 97 -6.31 16.11 -17.35
CA LEU A 97 -5.23 15.14 -17.35
C LEU A 97 -4.72 14.98 -15.92
N ASP A 98 -4.57 13.75 -15.47
CA ASP A 98 -4.03 13.44 -14.16
C ASP A 98 -2.70 12.71 -14.26
N LEU A 99 -1.77 13.11 -13.40
CA LEU A 99 -0.54 12.42 -13.08
C LEU A 99 -0.56 12.10 -11.60
N ASN A 100 -0.40 10.83 -11.24
CA ASN A 100 -0.34 10.36 -9.86
C ASN A 100 0.87 9.44 -9.66
N MET A 101 1.59 9.60 -8.56
CA MET A 101 2.74 8.78 -8.20
C MET A 101 2.29 7.62 -7.32
N VAL A 102 2.17 6.44 -7.94
CA VAL A 102 1.67 5.23 -7.26
C VAL A 102 2.69 4.09 -7.36
N PRO A 103 2.66 3.08 -6.49
CA PRO A 103 3.46 1.88 -6.67
C PRO A 103 3.20 1.28 -8.06
N PHE A 104 4.27 0.94 -8.80
CA PHE A 104 4.19 0.45 -10.18
C PHE A 104 3.22 -0.74 -10.34
N GLY A 105 3.14 -1.61 -9.33
CA GLY A 105 2.21 -2.74 -9.29
C GLY A 105 0.73 -2.36 -9.29
N ASN A 106 0.39 -1.14 -8.88
CA ASN A 106 -0.98 -0.66 -8.75
C ASN A 106 -1.47 0.01 -10.05
N ILE A 107 -0.58 0.26 -11.02
CA ILE A 107 -0.95 0.89 -12.29
C ILE A 107 -1.70 -0.14 -13.15
N PRO A 108 -2.95 0.12 -13.59
CA PRO A 108 -3.68 -0.77 -14.49
C PRO A 108 -2.92 -0.99 -15.80
N ALA A 109 -2.96 -2.22 -16.35
CA ALA A 109 -2.23 -2.56 -17.58
C ALA A 109 -2.52 -1.59 -18.74
N ARG A 110 -3.78 -1.16 -18.90
CA ARG A 110 -4.21 -0.19 -19.93
C ARG A 110 -3.49 1.16 -19.85
N LEU A 111 -2.98 1.56 -18.69
CA LEU A 111 -2.28 2.83 -18.48
C LEU A 111 -0.74 2.70 -18.49
N ARG A 112 -0.19 1.47 -18.55
CA ARG A 112 1.26 1.24 -18.50
C ARG A 112 2.00 1.57 -19.79
N GLY A 113 1.29 1.69 -20.91
CA GLY A 113 1.92 1.86 -22.23
C GLY A 113 2.89 3.04 -22.33
N VAL A 114 2.64 4.15 -21.62
CA VAL A 114 3.57 5.29 -21.57
C VAL A 114 4.88 4.93 -20.85
N LEU A 115 4.79 4.21 -19.73
CA LEU A 115 5.95 3.74 -18.97
C LEU A 115 6.79 2.75 -19.76
N GLU A 116 6.13 1.79 -20.41
CA GLU A 116 6.77 0.75 -21.22
C GLU A 116 7.52 1.36 -22.41
N ARG A 117 6.85 2.24 -23.17
CA ARG A 117 7.46 2.97 -24.30
C ARG A 117 8.56 3.93 -23.84
N GLY A 118 8.45 4.46 -22.63
CA GLY A 118 9.45 5.30 -21.98
C GLY A 118 10.63 4.54 -21.37
N GLY A 119 10.63 3.20 -21.43
CA GLY A 119 11.71 2.37 -20.90
C GLY A 119 11.79 2.37 -19.37
N PHE A 120 10.68 2.65 -18.67
CA PHE A 120 10.64 2.59 -17.22
C PHE A 120 10.89 1.16 -16.74
N ARG A 121 11.85 0.99 -15.81
CA ARG A 121 12.09 -0.26 -15.09
C ARG A 121 12.07 0.01 -13.60
N GLY A 122 11.32 -0.80 -12.87
CA GLY A 122 11.14 -0.70 -11.42
C GLY A 122 10.62 -2.01 -10.84
N ARG A 123 10.71 -2.14 -9.51
CA ARG A 123 10.05 -3.21 -8.75
C ARG A 123 8.57 -2.83 -8.52
N ARG A 124 7.76 -3.76 -8.01
CA ARG A 124 6.30 -3.56 -7.84
C ARG A 124 5.98 -2.38 -6.90
N GLU A 125 6.84 -2.18 -5.92
CA GLU A 125 6.79 -1.14 -4.89
C GLU A 125 7.41 0.19 -5.33
N THR A 126 8.12 0.22 -6.47
CA THR A 126 8.72 1.47 -6.97
C THR A 126 7.63 2.45 -7.39
N LEU A 127 7.67 3.67 -6.86
CA LEU A 127 6.76 4.72 -7.30
C LEU A 127 6.96 5.03 -8.78
N ALA A 128 5.86 5.03 -9.53
CA ALA A 128 5.82 5.26 -10.97
C ALA A 128 4.64 6.19 -11.31
N PRO A 129 4.77 7.02 -12.37
CA PRO A 129 3.69 7.91 -12.75
C PRO A 129 2.58 7.12 -13.44
N MET A 130 1.40 7.09 -12.82
CA MET A 130 0.14 6.72 -13.45
C MET A 130 -0.43 7.97 -14.12
N ILE A 131 -0.63 7.91 -15.44
CA ILE A 131 -1.12 9.04 -16.22
C ILE A 131 -2.38 8.59 -16.96
N TYR A 132 -3.46 9.36 -16.82
CA TYR A 132 -4.70 9.16 -17.56
C TYR A 132 -5.32 10.49 -17.96
N SER A 133 -6.00 10.49 -19.11
CA SER A 133 -6.73 11.64 -19.64
C SER A 133 -8.22 11.36 -19.59
N LYS A 134 -9.01 12.38 -19.27
CA LYS A 134 -10.46 12.34 -19.31
C LYS A 134 -10.96 13.54 -20.10
N HIS A 135 -11.77 13.27 -21.12
CA HIS A 135 -12.40 14.29 -21.96
C HIS A 135 -13.90 14.38 -21.69
N PRO A 136 -14.57 15.50 -21.99
CA PRO A 136 -16.00 15.63 -21.78
C PRO A 136 -16.81 14.55 -22.52
N GLY A 137 -17.77 13.93 -21.84
CA GLY A 137 -18.59 12.85 -22.40
C GLY A 137 -17.85 11.53 -22.64
N GLN A 138 -16.61 11.38 -22.13
CA GLN A 138 -15.78 10.20 -22.33
C GLN A 138 -15.24 9.65 -21.01
N PRO A 139 -15.14 8.31 -20.86
CA PRO A 139 -14.53 7.71 -19.68
C PRO A 139 -13.02 8.00 -19.64
N ALA A 140 -12.46 8.01 -18.43
CA ALA A 140 -11.02 8.17 -18.24
C ALA A 140 -10.24 7.02 -18.92
N GLY A 141 -9.21 7.40 -19.67
CA GLY A 141 -8.46 6.49 -20.52
C GLY A 141 -6.98 6.86 -20.68
N PRO A 142 -6.25 6.08 -21.48
CA PRO A 142 -4.84 6.36 -21.76
C PRO A 142 -4.67 7.73 -22.42
N PRO A 143 -3.62 8.50 -22.06
CA PRO A 143 -3.39 9.82 -22.63
C PRO A 143 -3.00 9.73 -24.11
N SER A 144 -3.52 10.65 -24.92
CA SER A 144 -3.12 10.85 -26.31
C SER A 144 -1.72 11.48 -26.41
N ARG A 145 -1.11 11.51 -27.61
CA ARG A 145 0.17 12.23 -27.80
C ARG A 145 0.04 13.73 -27.56
N HIS A 146 -1.13 14.31 -27.77
CA HIS A 146 -1.38 15.72 -27.46
C HIS A 146 -1.38 15.94 -25.94
N ASP A 147 -2.06 15.07 -25.20
CA ASP A 147 -2.09 15.11 -23.73
C ASP A 147 -0.69 14.98 -23.12
N LEU A 148 0.09 14.02 -23.62
CA LEU A 148 1.48 13.82 -23.16
C LEU A 148 2.36 15.05 -23.42
N ARG A 149 2.13 15.78 -24.51
CA ARG A 149 2.85 17.04 -24.80
C ARG A 149 2.40 18.17 -23.87
N ALA A 150 1.11 18.30 -23.59
CA ALA A 150 0.61 19.28 -22.64
C ALA A 150 1.22 19.05 -21.25
N LEU A 151 1.23 17.80 -20.78
CA LEU A 151 1.87 17.42 -19.52
C LEU A 151 3.37 17.71 -19.48
N GLN A 152 4.07 17.47 -20.59
CA GLN A 152 5.49 17.74 -20.70
C GLN A 152 5.77 19.23 -20.51
N TRP A 153 4.96 20.10 -21.13
CA TRP A 153 5.03 21.54 -20.89
C TRP A 153 4.70 21.92 -19.45
N CYS A 154 3.67 21.30 -18.84
CA CYS A 154 3.35 21.50 -17.42
C CYS A 154 4.55 21.20 -16.51
N LEU A 155 5.18 20.03 -16.69
CA LEU A 155 6.32 19.63 -15.85
C LEU A 155 7.53 20.54 -16.08
N VAL A 156 7.89 20.78 -17.34
CA VAL A 156 9.06 21.60 -17.70
C VAL A 156 8.88 23.06 -17.25
N GLY A 157 7.71 23.65 -17.51
CA GLY A 157 7.39 25.01 -17.09
C GLY A 157 7.39 25.16 -15.57
N MET A 158 6.82 24.19 -14.85
CA MET A 158 6.82 24.18 -13.39
C MET A 158 8.24 24.11 -12.84
N PHE A 159 9.08 23.19 -13.34
CA PHE A 159 10.48 23.09 -12.89
C PHE A 159 11.27 24.37 -13.14
N ALA A 160 11.11 24.98 -14.32
CA ALA A 160 11.76 26.25 -14.63
C ALA A 160 11.25 27.39 -13.73
N GLY A 161 9.95 27.43 -13.43
CA GLY A 161 9.36 28.39 -12.51
C GLY A 161 9.89 28.24 -11.08
N MET A 162 10.05 27.00 -10.61
CA MET A 162 10.67 26.68 -9.33
C MET A 162 12.16 27.10 -9.30
N ASP A 163 12.92 26.73 -10.34
CA ASP A 163 14.37 27.02 -10.42
C ASP A 163 14.65 28.53 -10.47
N ALA A 164 13.79 29.29 -11.15
CA ALA A 164 13.87 30.74 -11.19
C ALA A 164 13.30 31.44 -9.92
N GLY A 165 12.65 30.70 -9.02
CA GLY A 165 12.01 31.24 -7.81
C GLY A 165 10.80 32.15 -8.10
N VAL A 166 10.23 32.05 -9.31
CA VAL A 166 9.09 32.87 -9.75
C VAL A 166 7.74 32.19 -9.55
N LEU A 167 7.72 30.86 -9.38
CA LEU A 167 6.51 30.08 -9.15
C LEU A 167 6.17 30.05 -7.64
N LYS A 168 5.03 30.64 -7.27
CA LYS A 168 4.52 30.77 -5.89
C LYS A 168 3.01 30.46 -5.84
N PRO A 169 2.60 29.22 -6.17
CA PRO A 169 1.22 28.80 -6.10
C PRO A 169 0.73 28.87 -4.66
N ALA A 170 -0.51 29.33 -4.49
CA ALA A 170 -1.15 29.50 -3.20
C ALA A 170 -2.34 28.54 -3.06
N ALA A 171 -2.82 28.40 -1.83
CA ALA A 171 -4.08 27.70 -1.56
C ALA A 171 -5.24 28.42 -2.26
N ILE A 172 -6.25 27.65 -2.67
CA ILE A 172 -7.41 28.17 -3.38
C ILE A 172 -8.30 28.96 -2.42
N LEU A 173 -8.30 30.28 -2.59
CA LEU A 173 -9.08 31.25 -1.82
C LEU A 173 -9.98 32.04 -2.77
N ARG A 174 -11.29 32.05 -2.50
CA ARG A 174 -12.25 32.74 -3.36
C ARG A 174 -11.94 34.23 -3.45
N GLY A 175 -11.99 34.76 -4.67
CA GLY A 175 -11.75 36.16 -4.94
C GLY A 175 -10.26 36.57 -4.92
N GLN A 176 -9.36 35.73 -4.42
CA GLN A 176 -7.93 35.98 -4.50
C GLN A 176 -7.42 35.76 -5.93
N PRO A 177 -6.47 36.58 -6.42
CA PRO A 177 -5.89 36.39 -7.73
C PRO A 177 -5.13 35.06 -7.81
N ILE A 178 -5.17 34.41 -8.96
CA ILE A 178 -4.45 33.17 -9.24
C ILE A 178 -3.15 33.51 -9.97
N GLU A 179 -2.06 32.88 -9.58
CA GLU A 179 -0.79 33.02 -10.29
C GLU A 179 -0.87 32.32 -11.66
N ARG A 180 -0.41 32.98 -12.70
CA ARG A 180 -0.27 32.44 -14.06
C ARG A 180 1.19 32.48 -14.47
N LEU A 181 1.74 31.31 -14.80
CA LEU A 181 3.06 31.15 -15.37
C LEU A 181 2.94 31.13 -16.91
N GLU A 182 3.53 32.13 -17.56
CA GLU A 182 3.71 32.15 -19.01
C GLU A 182 4.97 31.40 -19.37
N VAL A 183 4.84 30.36 -20.21
CA VAL A 183 5.95 29.54 -20.65
C VAL A 183 6.18 29.76 -22.14
N THR A 184 7.39 30.19 -22.50
CA THR A 184 7.85 30.41 -23.88
C THR A 184 9.12 29.59 -24.16
N GLY A 185 9.68 29.74 -25.37
CA GLY A 185 10.89 29.03 -25.77
C GLY A 185 10.62 27.58 -26.20
N SER A 186 11.44 26.64 -25.73
CA SER A 186 11.40 25.23 -26.14
C SER A 186 11.36 24.30 -24.93
N LEU A 187 10.92 23.04 -25.12
CA LEU A 187 10.90 22.03 -24.04
C LEU A 187 12.29 21.75 -23.42
N SER A 188 13.38 22.01 -24.14
CA SER A 188 14.75 21.87 -23.63
C SER A 188 15.29 23.12 -22.96
N GLN A 189 14.73 24.29 -23.27
CA GLN A 189 15.13 25.60 -22.77
C GLN A 189 13.85 26.45 -22.61
N PRO A 190 13.06 26.16 -21.55
CA PRO A 190 11.86 26.93 -21.27
C PRO A 190 12.23 28.30 -20.70
N GLU A 191 11.53 29.32 -21.14
CA GLU A 191 11.54 30.64 -20.51
C GLU A 191 10.23 30.82 -19.76
N VAL A 192 10.29 31.35 -18.54
CA VAL A 192 9.13 31.46 -17.66
C VAL A 192 8.97 32.87 -17.12
N ARG A 193 7.73 33.35 -17.09
CA ARG A 193 7.37 34.62 -16.46
C ARG A 193 6.09 34.43 -15.65
N ALA A 194 6.13 34.78 -14.36
CA ALA A 194 4.94 34.77 -13.53
C ALA A 194 4.21 36.12 -13.61
N ARG A 195 2.88 36.07 -13.60
CA ARG A 195 1.99 37.22 -13.39
C ARG A 195 0.79 36.78 -12.57
N THR A 196 0.12 37.70 -11.90
CA THR A 196 -1.15 37.41 -11.22
C THR A 196 -2.32 37.70 -12.15
N VAL A 197 -3.39 36.91 -12.00
CA VAL A 197 -4.61 37.02 -12.79
C VAL A 197 -5.80 37.15 -11.84
N PRO A 198 -6.72 38.11 -12.07
CA PRO A 198 -7.91 38.24 -11.25
C PRO A 198 -8.74 36.95 -11.22
N TRP A 199 -9.33 36.62 -10.06
CA TRP A 199 -10.14 35.42 -9.85
C TRP A 199 -11.15 35.15 -10.98
N GLY A 200 -11.95 36.15 -11.35
CA GLY A 200 -12.95 36.00 -12.42
C GLY A 200 -12.35 35.68 -13.79
N GLU A 201 -11.19 36.25 -14.13
CA GLU A 201 -10.48 35.91 -15.39
C GLU A 201 -9.89 34.50 -15.30
N ALA A 202 -9.34 34.10 -14.16
CA ALA A 202 -8.78 32.77 -13.95
C ALA A 202 -9.84 31.66 -14.10
N LEU A 203 -11.10 31.96 -13.75
CA LEU A 203 -12.23 31.04 -13.93
C LEU A 203 -12.83 31.05 -15.35
N GLY A 204 -12.34 31.88 -16.27
CA GLY A 204 -12.93 32.02 -17.60
C GLY A 204 -14.25 32.81 -17.62
N GLY A 205 -14.48 33.66 -16.61
CA GLY A 205 -15.67 34.52 -16.51
C GLY A 205 -16.96 33.80 -16.08
N THR A 206 -16.86 32.55 -15.64
CA THR A 206 -18.00 31.75 -15.18
C THR A 206 -18.36 31.98 -13.70
N ASP A 207 -19.60 31.68 -13.35
CA ASP A 207 -20.17 31.67 -12.00
C ASP A 207 -20.31 30.26 -11.41
N LEU A 208 -19.75 29.23 -12.07
CA LEU A 208 -19.82 27.80 -11.69
C LEU A 208 -19.36 27.47 -10.25
N LEU A 209 -18.77 28.40 -9.52
CA LEU A 209 -18.31 28.17 -8.14
C LEU A 209 -19.17 28.92 -7.09
N ASN A 210 -20.18 29.68 -7.51
CA ASN A 210 -20.93 30.55 -6.59
C ASN A 210 -21.77 29.77 -5.57
N ASP A 211 -22.13 28.53 -5.89
CA ASP A 211 -22.94 27.61 -5.10
C ASP A 211 -22.12 26.56 -4.34
N ILE A 212 -20.81 26.49 -4.55
CA ILE A 212 -19.93 25.53 -3.85
C ILE A 212 -19.08 26.24 -2.80
N THR A 213 -18.71 25.53 -1.73
CA THR A 213 -17.79 26.04 -0.71
C THR A 213 -16.37 25.58 -1.01
N LEU A 214 -15.41 26.50 -1.05
CA LEU A 214 -13.99 26.21 -1.30
C LEU A 214 -13.23 26.11 0.04
N PRO A 215 -12.14 25.33 0.12
CA PRO A 215 -11.36 25.18 1.37
C PRO A 215 -10.91 26.50 1.99
N GLY A 216 -10.54 27.46 1.13
CA GLY A 216 -10.10 28.78 1.54
C GLY A 216 -11.23 29.73 1.98
N ASP A 217 -12.50 29.43 1.67
CA ASP A 217 -13.63 30.25 2.13
C ASP A 217 -13.71 30.31 3.67
N TYR A 218 -13.04 29.38 4.36
CA TYR A 218 -12.91 29.36 5.82
C TYR A 218 -11.69 30.12 6.36
N ALA A 219 -10.66 30.38 5.53
CA ALA A 219 -9.37 30.90 5.98
C ALA A 219 -9.38 32.42 6.22
N ASP A 220 -10.20 33.17 5.47
CA ASP A 220 -10.33 34.63 5.59
C ASP A 220 -11.43 35.07 6.57
N LEU A 221 -12.18 34.11 7.13
CA LEU A 221 -13.18 34.38 8.14
C LEU A 221 -12.49 34.66 9.48
N THR A 222 -12.83 35.77 10.12
CA THR A 222 -12.47 35.98 11.52
C THR A 222 -12.97 34.78 12.35
N PRO A 223 -12.36 34.47 13.50
CA PRO A 223 -12.84 33.39 14.34
C PRO A 223 -14.33 33.50 14.66
N GLU A 224 -14.92 34.70 14.74
CA GLU A 224 -16.37 34.90 14.91
C GLU A 224 -17.20 34.57 13.66
N GLN A 225 -16.68 34.83 12.47
CA GLN A 225 -17.34 34.47 11.20
C GLN A 225 -17.24 32.97 10.90
N GLN A 226 -16.12 32.31 11.20
CA GLN A 226 -16.01 30.83 11.12
C GLN A 226 -17.05 30.12 12.01
N ARG A 227 -17.49 30.80 13.07
CA ARG A 227 -18.51 30.32 14.01
C ARG A 227 -19.94 30.67 13.58
N ALA A 228 -20.09 31.61 12.65
CA ALA A 228 -21.37 32.12 12.17
C ALA A 228 -21.77 31.56 10.79
N VAL A 229 -20.84 30.92 10.05
CA VAL A 229 -21.21 30.12 8.87
C VAL A 229 -22.06 28.95 9.37
N PRO A 230 -23.36 28.88 8.99
CA PRO A 230 -24.15 27.69 9.24
C PRO A 230 -23.57 26.61 8.34
N VAL A 231 -22.71 25.76 8.90
CA VAL A 231 -22.43 24.47 8.28
C VAL A 231 -23.72 23.68 8.53
N GLU A 232 -24.54 23.47 7.50
CA GLU A 232 -25.58 22.46 7.60
C GLU A 232 -24.93 21.19 8.14
N TYR A 233 -25.51 20.65 9.21
CA TYR A 233 -24.90 19.53 9.91
C TYR A 233 -24.83 18.35 8.92
N PRO A 234 -23.63 17.77 8.66
CA PRO A 234 -23.49 16.75 7.63
C PRO A 234 -24.49 15.60 7.81
N GLN A 235 -25.20 15.27 6.74
CA GLN A 235 -26.19 14.20 6.70
C GLN A 235 -25.67 12.97 5.95
N THR A 236 -24.73 13.16 5.02
CA THR A 236 -24.24 12.08 4.16
C THR A 236 -22.81 11.65 4.49
N LEU A 237 -22.42 10.45 4.03
CA LEU A 237 -21.05 9.94 4.18
C LEU A 237 -20.02 10.88 3.52
N ALA A 238 -20.36 11.46 2.36
CA ALA A 238 -19.50 12.37 1.61
C ALA A 238 -19.24 13.66 2.38
N GLU A 239 -20.30 14.27 2.91
CA GLU A 239 -20.21 15.49 3.71
C GLU A 239 -19.41 15.26 5.01
N TRP A 240 -19.61 14.12 5.67
CA TRP A 240 -18.81 13.75 6.85
C TRP A 240 -17.33 13.53 6.50
N LYS A 241 -17.02 12.87 5.37
CA LYS A 241 -15.64 12.70 4.88
C LYS A 241 -14.97 14.06 4.60
N LEU A 242 -15.68 14.97 3.95
CA LEU A 242 -15.17 16.31 3.66
C LEU A 242 -14.93 17.10 4.95
N ALA A 243 -15.89 17.08 5.88
CA ALA A 243 -15.76 17.74 7.17
C ALA A 243 -14.59 17.19 7.99
N ASP A 244 -14.39 15.87 8.02
CA ASP A 244 -13.26 15.23 8.71
C ASP A 244 -11.92 15.54 8.04
N LYS A 245 -11.87 15.60 6.69
CA LYS A 245 -10.70 16.05 5.94
C LYS A 245 -10.29 17.47 6.36
N HIS A 246 -11.23 18.41 6.38
CA HIS A 246 -10.97 19.78 6.82
C HIS A 246 -10.52 19.85 8.29
N PHE A 247 -11.19 19.11 9.17
CA PHE A 247 -10.82 19.03 10.59
C PHE A 247 -9.38 18.51 10.76
N THR A 248 -9.02 17.46 10.05
CA THR A 248 -7.68 16.85 10.09
C THR A 248 -6.60 17.83 9.62
N ALA A 249 -6.84 18.56 8.53
CA ALA A 249 -5.90 19.55 8.01
C ALA A 249 -5.65 20.70 9.01
N CYS A 250 -6.70 21.22 9.66
CA CYS A 250 -6.58 22.23 10.71
C CYS A 250 -5.85 21.68 11.95
N MET A 251 -6.23 20.48 12.39
CA MET A 251 -5.63 19.80 13.54
C MET A 251 -4.13 19.59 13.34
N ARG A 252 -3.72 19.10 12.16
CA ARG A 252 -2.31 18.89 11.82
C ARG A 252 -1.52 20.20 11.93
N THR A 253 -2.00 21.25 11.27
CA THR A 253 -1.35 22.57 11.29
C THR A 253 -1.18 23.11 12.73
N GLU A 254 -2.19 22.98 13.59
CA GLU A 254 -2.10 23.40 15.00
C GLU A 254 -1.13 22.53 15.83
N LEU A 255 -1.01 21.23 15.53
CA LEU A 255 -0.24 20.30 16.34
C LEU A 255 1.24 20.23 15.95
N THR A 256 1.57 20.39 14.67
CA THR A 256 2.92 20.19 14.13
C THR A 256 3.64 21.49 13.74
N GLY A 257 2.96 22.64 13.77
CA GLY A 257 3.59 23.96 13.58
C GLY A 257 4.53 24.36 14.72
N ASP A 258 5.27 25.47 14.55
CA ASP A 258 6.32 25.95 15.48
C ASP A 258 5.87 26.18 16.93
N SER A 259 4.56 26.36 17.15
CA SER A 259 3.94 26.53 18.47
C SER A 259 3.07 25.34 18.91
N GLY A 260 3.14 24.23 18.19
CA GLY A 260 2.33 23.04 18.35
C GLY A 260 2.72 22.14 19.53
N LEU A 261 2.04 20.99 19.66
CA LEU A 261 2.28 20.01 20.72
C LEU A 261 3.42 19.02 20.41
N LEU A 262 3.91 19.02 19.17
CA LEU A 262 5.04 18.20 18.75
C LEU A 262 6.35 18.69 19.39
N SER A 263 6.59 18.21 20.61
CA SER A 263 7.83 18.44 21.35
C SER A 263 8.75 17.22 21.27
N PRO A 264 10.08 17.37 21.48
CA PRO A 264 10.99 16.23 21.57
C PRO A 264 10.54 15.17 22.59
N ARG A 265 9.89 15.61 23.68
CA ARG A 265 9.32 14.69 24.67
C ARG A 265 8.17 13.85 24.11
N ALA A 266 7.25 14.47 23.37
CA ALA A 266 6.12 13.77 22.74
C ALA A 266 6.64 12.79 21.68
N PHE A 267 7.60 13.25 20.87
CA PHE A 267 8.21 12.46 19.82
C PHE A 267 8.92 11.20 20.34
N ARG A 268 9.79 11.33 21.36
CA ARG A 268 10.40 10.19 22.05
C ARG A 268 9.37 9.29 22.71
N ARG A 269 8.31 9.87 23.28
CA ARG A 269 7.25 9.07 23.89
C ARG A 269 6.58 8.17 22.86
N TYR A 270 6.31 8.65 21.65
CA TYR A 270 5.65 7.86 20.60
C TYR A 270 6.61 6.89 19.87
N PHE A 271 7.78 7.34 19.42
CA PHE A 271 8.71 6.49 18.64
C PHE A 271 9.71 5.69 19.47
N GLY A 272 10.10 6.19 20.63
CA GLY A 272 10.98 5.51 21.61
C GLY A 272 12.21 6.36 21.87
N ASP A 273 12.76 6.91 20.81
CA ASP A 273 13.89 7.81 20.79
C ASP A 273 13.83 8.71 19.55
N ASP A 274 14.66 9.75 19.54
CA ASP A 274 14.65 10.76 18.48
C ASP A 274 15.15 10.20 17.15
N GLN A 275 16.19 9.35 17.17
CA GLN A 275 16.82 8.83 15.95
C GLN A 275 15.88 7.87 15.21
N THR A 276 15.28 6.91 15.93
CA THR A 276 14.27 6.00 15.39
C THR A 276 13.11 6.78 14.77
N GLY A 277 12.62 7.82 15.44
CA GLY A 277 11.52 8.63 14.90
C GLY A 277 11.91 9.37 13.61
N VAL A 278 13.11 9.97 13.56
CA VAL A 278 13.61 10.63 12.34
C VAL A 278 13.75 9.65 11.18
N ASP A 279 14.28 8.45 11.45
CA ASP A 279 14.46 7.43 10.41
C ASP A 279 13.11 6.86 9.95
N VAL A 280 12.14 6.68 10.85
CA VAL A 280 10.76 6.30 10.50
C VAL A 280 10.12 7.36 9.58
N MET A 281 10.18 8.63 9.95
CA MET A 281 9.56 9.71 9.17
C MET A 281 10.19 9.83 7.77
N ARG A 282 11.46 9.42 7.62
CA ARG A 282 12.18 9.43 6.35
C ARG A 282 11.93 8.17 5.50
N GLU A 283 12.16 7.00 6.08
CA GLU A 283 12.20 5.71 5.37
C GLU A 283 10.83 5.05 5.23
N LEU A 284 9.88 5.42 6.11
CA LEU A 284 8.51 4.93 6.11
C LEU A 284 7.50 6.03 5.78
N ALA A 285 7.94 7.18 5.24
CA ALA A 285 7.06 8.30 4.86
C ALA A 285 5.86 7.85 4.01
N ASN A 286 6.08 6.89 3.11
CA ASN A 286 5.07 6.32 2.22
C ASN A 286 3.97 5.50 2.93
N LEU A 287 4.13 5.24 4.23
CA LEU A 287 3.15 4.57 5.09
C LEU A 287 2.46 5.56 6.04
N CYS A 288 2.69 6.87 5.88
CA CYS A 288 2.03 7.95 6.60
C CYS A 288 2.19 7.90 8.14
N PRO A 289 3.40 7.69 8.71
CA PRO A 289 3.60 7.68 10.17
C PRO A 289 3.23 9.00 10.84
N GLU A 290 3.30 10.13 10.10
CA GLU A 290 2.87 11.44 10.56
C GLU A 290 1.38 11.49 10.92
N ALA A 291 0.52 10.85 10.11
CA ALA A 291 -0.92 10.84 10.36
C ALA A 291 -1.23 10.14 11.69
N ALA A 292 -0.62 8.97 11.93
CA ALA A 292 -0.78 8.23 13.18
C ALA A 292 -0.21 8.98 14.40
N LEU A 293 0.93 9.66 14.24
CA LEU A 293 1.50 10.51 15.29
C LEU A 293 0.57 11.69 15.62
N THR A 294 0.04 12.35 14.59
CA THR A 294 -0.85 13.52 14.73
C THR A 294 -2.12 13.13 15.46
N GLU A 295 -2.71 11.98 15.11
CA GLU A 295 -3.89 11.45 15.78
C GLU A 295 -3.63 11.15 17.26
N TRP A 296 -2.51 10.49 17.58
CA TRP A 296 -2.11 10.23 18.96
C TRP A 296 -1.84 11.53 19.75
N LEU A 297 -1.20 12.53 19.12
CA LEU A 297 -0.98 13.85 19.73
C LEU A 297 -2.31 14.54 20.06
N ALA A 298 -3.29 14.41 19.19
CA ALA A 298 -4.59 15.03 19.34
C ALA A 298 -5.43 14.37 20.45
N ALA A 299 -5.54 13.05 20.39
CA ALA A 299 -6.48 12.25 21.14
C ALA A 299 -5.94 11.72 22.48
N ASP A 300 -4.65 11.42 22.58
CA ASP A 300 -4.10 10.67 23.71
C ASP A 300 -2.95 11.39 24.44
N TYR A 301 -2.19 12.25 23.74
CA TYR A 301 -1.02 12.88 24.35
C TYR A 301 -1.39 13.88 25.43
N ARG A 302 -0.84 13.63 26.62
CA ARG A 302 -0.93 14.53 27.78
C ARG A 302 0.48 14.88 28.23
N ALA A 303 0.81 16.18 28.24
CA ALA A 303 2.11 16.68 28.69
C ALA A 303 2.40 16.30 30.17
N THR A 304 1.35 16.25 30.99
CA THR A 304 1.37 15.74 32.37
C THR A 304 0.11 14.89 32.61
N LYS A 305 0.09 14.08 33.68
CA LYS A 305 -1.08 13.25 34.04
C LYS A 305 -2.39 14.04 34.22
N ARG A 306 -2.31 15.35 34.53
CA ARG A 306 -3.47 16.23 34.71
C ARG A 306 -3.78 17.09 33.49
N SER A 307 -2.93 17.06 32.47
CA SER A 307 -3.12 17.86 31.26
C SER A 307 -4.26 17.27 30.43
N LYS A 308 -5.06 18.15 29.84
CA LYS A 308 -6.05 17.78 28.83
C LYS A 308 -5.38 17.54 27.48
N THR A 309 -5.93 16.61 26.71
CA THR A 309 -5.53 16.36 25.32
C THR A 309 -5.93 17.56 24.45
N TRP A 310 -5.48 17.60 23.19
CA TRP A 310 -5.85 18.69 22.30
C TRP A 310 -7.36 18.66 22.00
N LEU A 311 -7.93 17.48 21.74
CA LEU A 311 -9.37 17.33 21.50
C LEU A 311 -10.21 17.74 22.72
N GLU A 312 -9.81 17.36 23.93
CA GLU A 312 -10.49 17.78 25.16
C GLU A 312 -10.46 19.32 25.36
N LYS A 313 -9.37 19.97 24.95
CA LYS A 313 -9.27 21.44 24.97
C LYS A 313 -10.18 22.05 23.91
N LEU A 314 -10.24 21.48 22.71
CA LEU A 314 -11.14 21.93 21.64
C LEU A 314 -12.61 21.84 22.09
N LEU A 315 -13.01 20.73 22.71
CA LEU A 315 -14.36 20.53 23.24
C LEU A 315 -14.76 21.53 24.35
N GLN A 316 -13.77 22.16 25.00
CA GLN A 316 -14.00 23.23 26.00
C GLN A 316 -14.02 24.63 25.41
N ARG A 317 -13.62 24.82 24.15
CA ARG A 317 -13.76 26.11 23.47
C ARG A 317 -15.25 26.42 23.39
N LYS A 318 -15.70 27.45 24.12
CA LYS A 318 -17.12 27.86 24.24
C LYS A 318 -17.83 28.08 22.90
N ARG A 319 -17.05 28.32 21.85
CA ARG A 319 -17.58 28.64 20.54
C ARG A 319 -17.02 27.74 19.41
N ALA A 320 -16.55 26.52 19.70
CA ALA A 320 -16.19 25.59 18.61
C ALA A 320 -17.44 25.25 17.76
N PRO A 321 -17.37 25.29 16.41
CA PRO A 321 -18.46 24.89 15.53
C PRO A 321 -19.01 23.49 15.84
N ALA A 322 -20.32 23.29 15.65
CA ALA A 322 -21.01 22.05 16.03
C ALA A 322 -20.40 20.80 15.35
N VAL A 323 -20.10 20.88 14.06
CA VAL A 323 -19.47 19.79 13.28
C VAL A 323 -18.07 19.46 13.82
N GLN A 324 -17.25 20.48 14.10
CA GLN A 324 -15.92 20.26 14.70
C GLN A 324 -16.01 19.62 16.09
N ARG A 325 -17.02 20.00 16.88
CA ARG A 325 -17.28 19.37 18.19
C ARG A 325 -17.73 17.92 18.03
N ALA A 326 -18.56 17.61 17.04
CA ALA A 326 -18.99 16.23 16.75
C ALA A 326 -17.80 15.35 16.37
N ILE A 327 -16.95 15.81 15.45
CA ILE A 327 -15.71 15.11 15.06
C ILE A 327 -14.77 14.95 16.25
N ALA A 328 -14.52 16.02 17.01
CA ALA A 328 -13.64 15.94 18.17
C ALA A 328 -14.15 14.99 19.25
N GLN A 329 -15.47 14.96 19.49
CA GLN A 329 -16.09 14.03 20.42
C GLN A 329 -15.96 12.59 19.90
N ALA A 330 -16.27 12.36 18.63
CA ALA A 330 -16.14 11.04 18.02
C ALA A 330 -14.71 10.50 18.05
N ARG A 331 -13.68 11.35 17.86
CA ARG A 331 -12.26 10.96 18.00
C ARG A 331 -11.84 10.71 19.45
N CYS A 332 -12.39 11.45 20.42
CA CYS A 332 -12.19 11.16 21.84
C CYS A 332 -12.77 9.80 22.23
N ASP A 333 -13.92 9.44 21.67
CA ASP A 333 -14.62 8.18 21.94
C ASP A 333 -14.01 7.01 21.15
N ALA A 334 -13.36 7.30 20.02
CA ALA A 334 -12.68 6.31 19.20
C ALA A 334 -11.41 5.80 19.89
N GLU A 335 -11.33 4.50 20.08
CA GLU A 335 -10.25 3.84 20.80
C GLU A 335 -9.31 3.10 19.85
N SER A 336 -8.00 3.18 20.14
CA SER A 336 -6.98 2.46 19.36
C SER A 336 -7.04 0.96 19.64
N SER A 337 -7.08 0.15 18.58
CA SER A 337 -6.86 -1.29 18.63
C SER A 337 -6.16 -1.78 17.35
N ILE A 338 -5.92 -3.08 17.25
CA ILE A 338 -5.37 -3.74 16.06
C ILE A 338 -6.44 -4.63 15.44
N TYR A 339 -6.72 -4.40 14.17
CA TYR A 339 -7.85 -4.98 13.47
C TYR A 339 -7.39 -5.86 12.32
N ARG A 340 -7.90 -7.09 12.24
CA ARG A 340 -7.72 -7.94 11.06
C ARG A 340 -8.76 -7.59 10.01
N VAL A 341 -8.33 -7.42 8.76
CA VAL A 341 -9.23 -7.26 7.60
C VAL A 341 -9.82 -8.62 7.24
N GLU A 342 -11.12 -8.80 7.44
CA GLU A 342 -11.83 -10.04 7.08
C GLU A 342 -12.38 -9.99 5.65
N ALA A 343 -12.90 -8.84 5.23
CA ALA A 343 -13.41 -8.65 3.88
C ALA A 343 -13.26 -7.20 3.45
N THR A 344 -13.22 -6.98 2.13
CA THR A 344 -13.25 -5.65 1.54
C THR A 344 -14.37 -5.58 0.52
N ASN A 345 -15.08 -4.45 0.50
CA ASN A 345 -15.98 -4.07 -0.58
C ASN A 345 -15.36 -2.85 -1.29
N PRO A 346 -14.59 -3.06 -2.37
CA PRO A 346 -13.81 -2.01 -3.02
C PRO A 346 -14.64 -0.77 -3.36
N GLY A 347 -14.15 0.40 -2.93
CA GLY A 347 -14.84 1.68 -3.12
C GLY A 347 -15.91 1.99 -2.08
N SER A 348 -16.11 1.15 -1.06
CA SER A 348 -17.17 1.33 -0.06
C SER A 348 -16.68 1.14 1.37
N SER A 349 -16.32 -0.08 1.75
CA SER A 349 -16.14 -0.46 3.15
C SER A 349 -15.19 -1.63 3.35
N ILE A 350 -14.75 -1.79 4.59
CA ILE A 350 -13.96 -2.92 5.07
C ILE A 350 -14.65 -3.54 6.27
N LEU A 351 -14.72 -4.87 6.29
CA LEU A 351 -15.11 -5.61 7.47
C LEU A 351 -13.84 -5.97 8.24
N VAL A 352 -13.78 -5.55 9.49
CA VAL A 352 -12.63 -5.78 10.35
C VAL A 352 -13.03 -6.47 11.65
N GLU A 353 -12.14 -7.31 12.16
CA GLU A 353 -12.24 -7.93 13.49
C GLU A 353 -11.14 -7.36 14.40
N ASP A 354 -11.53 -6.83 15.56
CA ASP A 354 -10.59 -6.40 16.59
C ASP A 354 -9.87 -7.64 17.16
N LEU A 355 -8.56 -7.67 17.00
CA LEU A 355 -7.71 -8.76 17.48
C LEU A 355 -7.75 -8.91 19.00
N LEU A 356 -7.96 -7.81 19.74
CA LEU A 356 -7.91 -7.80 21.20
C LEU A 356 -9.25 -8.16 21.85
N SER A 357 -10.36 -7.75 21.25
CA SER A 357 -11.71 -7.94 21.80
C SER A 357 -12.56 -8.99 21.07
N GLY A 358 -12.23 -9.28 19.81
CA GLY A 358 -13.04 -10.11 18.92
C GLY A 358 -14.23 -9.40 18.28
N GLU A 359 -14.44 -8.12 18.56
CA GLU A 359 -15.54 -7.33 18.00
C GLU A 359 -15.35 -7.17 16.49
N ARG A 360 -16.44 -7.34 15.73
CA ARG A 360 -16.47 -7.13 14.29
C ARG A 360 -17.16 -5.82 13.95
N VAL A 361 -16.52 -5.00 13.12
CA VAL A 361 -17.01 -3.68 12.73
C VAL A 361 -16.89 -3.50 11.22
N SER A 362 -17.94 -2.96 10.61
CA SER A 362 -17.90 -2.46 9.23
C SER A 362 -17.48 -1.00 9.24
N ALA A 363 -16.33 -0.69 8.65
CA ALA A 363 -15.79 0.66 8.54
C ALA A 363 -15.85 1.15 7.08
N HIS A 364 -16.19 2.42 6.89
CA HIS A 364 -16.49 3.05 5.61
C HIS A 364 -15.28 3.82 5.13
N ASP A 365 -14.62 3.29 4.10
CA ASP A 365 -13.46 3.91 3.49
C ASP A 365 -13.34 3.46 2.03
N THR A 366 -13.28 4.45 1.13
CA THR A 366 -13.25 4.23 -0.33
C THR A 366 -11.87 3.83 -0.84
N LEU A 367 -10.80 4.31 -0.18
CA LEU A 367 -9.41 4.11 -0.61
C LEU A 367 -8.82 2.83 0.00
N LEU A 368 -9.01 2.64 1.30
CA LEU A 368 -8.56 1.44 2.02
C LEU A 368 -9.23 0.19 1.47
N SER A 369 -10.55 0.24 1.19
CA SER A 369 -11.28 -0.92 0.65
C SER A 369 -10.76 -1.39 -0.72
N GLY A 370 -10.18 -0.51 -1.53
CA GLY A 370 -9.60 -0.85 -2.83
C GLY A 370 -8.12 -1.28 -2.79
N SER A 371 -7.43 -1.07 -1.67
CA SER A 371 -5.97 -1.25 -1.57
C SER A 371 -5.53 -2.31 -0.56
N LEU A 372 -6.38 -2.64 0.41
CA LEU A 372 -6.09 -3.62 1.45
C LEU A 372 -6.22 -5.06 0.96
N LYS A 373 -5.43 -5.94 1.58
CA LYS A 373 -5.57 -7.39 1.41
C LYS A 373 -6.29 -7.98 2.61
N VAL A 374 -7.22 -8.89 2.36
CA VAL A 374 -7.81 -9.76 3.40
C VAL A 374 -6.69 -10.49 4.14
N GLY A 375 -6.84 -10.61 5.46
CA GLY A 375 -5.84 -11.20 6.36
C GLY A 375 -4.70 -10.27 6.77
N MET A 376 -4.69 -9.00 6.33
CA MET A 376 -3.82 -7.98 6.90
C MET A 376 -4.33 -7.48 8.25
N PHE A 377 -3.42 -6.97 9.07
CA PHE A 377 -3.71 -6.38 10.37
C PHE A 377 -3.38 -4.89 10.35
N LEU A 378 -4.27 -4.06 10.87
CA LEU A 378 -4.17 -2.61 10.87
C LEU A 378 -4.39 -2.07 12.28
N PRO A 379 -3.42 -1.36 12.86
CA PRO A 379 -3.68 -0.51 14.00
C PRO A 379 -4.58 0.65 13.55
N LEU A 380 -5.82 0.69 14.08
CA LEU A 380 -6.84 1.68 13.74
C LEU A 380 -7.49 2.26 14.99
N ARG A 381 -8.07 3.46 14.86
CA ARG A 381 -9.19 3.93 15.68
C ARG A 381 -10.43 3.92 14.80
N LEU A 382 -11.55 3.43 15.32
CA LEU A 382 -12.81 3.44 14.59
C LEU A 382 -13.70 4.57 15.14
N MET A 383 -13.77 5.66 14.40
CA MET A 383 -14.52 6.86 14.76
C MET A 383 -15.95 6.78 14.24
N LYS A 384 -16.94 6.91 15.13
CA LYS A 384 -18.35 6.90 14.75
C LYS A 384 -18.91 8.31 14.56
N LEU A 385 -19.38 8.61 13.36
CA LEU A 385 -20.02 9.89 13.00
C LEU A 385 -21.39 9.62 12.38
N GLY A 386 -22.45 9.99 13.10
CA GLY A 386 -23.81 9.60 12.74
C GLY A 386 -23.95 8.08 12.74
N GLU A 387 -24.41 7.53 11.61
CA GLU A 387 -24.50 6.07 11.38
C GLU A 387 -23.21 5.46 10.80
N TRP A 388 -22.26 6.29 10.40
CA TRP A 388 -21.05 5.88 9.70
C TRP A 388 -19.89 5.63 10.67
N VAL A 389 -18.99 4.72 10.30
CA VAL A 389 -17.76 4.39 11.03
C VAL A 389 -16.57 4.65 10.14
N PHE A 390 -15.63 5.48 10.58
CA PHE A 390 -14.46 5.93 9.85
C PHE A 390 -13.20 5.30 10.46
N PRO A 391 -12.35 4.62 9.66
CA PRO A 391 -11.07 4.13 10.14
C PRO A 391 -10.01 5.23 10.12
N LEU A 392 -9.36 5.48 11.27
CA LEU A 392 -8.20 6.36 11.40
C LEU A 392 -6.96 5.52 11.68
N LEU A 393 -5.88 5.70 10.92
CA LEU A 393 -4.62 4.97 11.13
C LEU A 393 -3.99 5.34 12.47
N SER A 394 -3.63 4.34 13.27
CA SER A 394 -2.93 4.53 14.55
C SER A 394 -1.53 3.92 14.59
N GLY A 395 -1.10 3.25 13.51
CA GLY A 395 0.20 2.58 13.39
C GLY A 395 0.41 1.90 12.02
N PRO A 396 1.51 1.16 11.84
CA PRO A 396 1.83 0.51 10.57
C PRO A 396 0.93 -0.69 10.28
N GLY A 397 0.58 -0.91 9.01
CA GLY A 397 -0.03 -2.16 8.58
C GLY A 397 0.93 -3.36 8.73
N LEU A 398 0.39 -4.50 9.14
CA LEU A 398 1.12 -5.73 9.46
C LEU A 398 0.56 -6.91 8.66
N SER A 399 1.44 -7.81 8.22
CA SER A 399 1.04 -9.10 7.65
C SER A 399 0.74 -10.14 8.73
N ALA A 400 0.08 -11.24 8.34
CA ALA A 400 -0.17 -12.37 9.23
C ALA A 400 1.10 -13.04 9.78
N TYR A 401 2.26 -12.86 9.14
CA TYR A 401 3.54 -13.35 9.66
C TYR A 401 4.20 -12.39 10.65
N GLN A 402 3.77 -11.13 10.65
CA GLN A 402 4.34 -10.07 11.48
C GLN A 402 3.56 -9.85 12.77
N ILE A 403 2.25 -10.12 12.76
CA ILE A 403 1.35 -9.74 13.85
C ILE A 403 1.75 -10.34 15.20
N ASP A 404 2.10 -11.62 15.29
CA ASP A 404 2.44 -12.24 16.57
C ASP A 404 3.75 -11.66 17.15
N GLN A 405 4.73 -11.39 16.29
CA GLN A 405 5.98 -10.74 16.69
C GLN A 405 5.77 -9.27 17.08
N ALA A 406 4.89 -8.57 16.39
CA ALA A 406 4.50 -7.20 16.72
C ALA A 406 3.78 -7.15 18.08
N MET A 407 2.88 -8.09 18.35
CA MET A 407 2.21 -8.21 19.65
C MET A 407 3.19 -8.54 20.77
N TYR A 408 4.15 -9.44 20.52
CA TYR A 408 5.23 -9.72 21.47
C TYR A 408 6.08 -8.47 21.77
N GLU A 409 6.41 -7.68 20.74
CA GLU A 409 7.14 -6.42 20.91
C GLU A 409 6.34 -5.39 21.73
N LEU A 410 5.03 -5.29 21.53
CA LEU A 410 4.15 -4.43 22.33
C LEU A 410 4.12 -4.88 23.80
N GLU A 411 3.99 -6.18 24.06
CA GLU A 411 4.06 -6.74 25.43
C GLU A 411 5.42 -6.43 26.09
N ARG A 412 6.52 -6.58 25.35
CA ARG A 412 7.87 -6.20 25.80
C ARG A 412 8.00 -4.70 26.10
N CYS A 413 7.26 -3.86 25.38
CA CYS A 413 7.18 -2.43 25.62
C CYS A 413 6.20 -2.06 26.76
N GLY A 414 5.58 -3.05 27.41
CA GLY A 414 4.72 -2.87 28.57
C GLY A 414 3.23 -2.90 28.29
N LEU A 415 2.78 -3.34 27.11
CA LEU A 415 1.36 -3.54 26.84
C LEU A 415 0.82 -4.74 27.65
N PRO A 416 -0.18 -4.57 28.53
CA PRO A 416 -0.75 -5.69 29.25
C PRO A 416 -1.64 -6.56 28.33
N PRO A 417 -1.76 -7.88 28.59
CA PRO A 417 -2.64 -8.77 27.84
C PRO A 417 -4.11 -8.54 28.24
N SER A 418 -4.76 -7.56 27.61
CA SER A 418 -6.17 -7.20 27.84
C SER A 418 -6.83 -6.73 26.54
N ALA A 419 -8.16 -6.91 26.44
CA ALA A 419 -8.97 -6.47 25.30
C ALA A 419 -8.96 -4.96 25.06
N THR A 420 -8.64 -4.19 26.10
CA THR A 420 -8.67 -2.72 26.09
C THR A 420 -7.29 -2.10 26.33
N SER A 421 -6.22 -2.90 26.26
CA SER A 421 -4.88 -2.47 26.68
C SER A 421 -4.30 -1.34 25.84
N LEU A 422 -4.58 -1.29 24.54
CA LEU A 422 -4.07 -0.24 23.66
C LEU A 422 -4.71 1.13 23.91
N ARG A 423 -5.86 1.20 24.60
CA ARG A 423 -6.55 2.46 24.89
C ARG A 423 -5.73 3.38 25.80
N PRO A 424 -5.31 2.96 27.01
CA PRO A 424 -4.42 3.78 27.85
C PRO A 424 -2.96 3.80 27.37
N HIS A 425 -2.59 2.96 26.41
CA HIS A 425 -1.24 2.76 25.90
C HIS A 425 -1.12 3.04 24.40
N ALA A 426 -1.91 3.98 23.87
CA ALA A 426 -1.92 4.28 22.44
C ALA A 426 -0.56 4.77 21.90
N ASP A 427 0.33 5.25 22.77
CA ASP A 427 1.71 5.56 22.41
C ASP A 427 2.53 4.33 21.98
N LEU A 428 2.16 3.14 22.45
CA LEU A 428 2.84 1.90 22.06
C LEU A 428 2.61 1.52 20.60
N SER A 429 1.50 1.96 19.98
CA SER A 429 1.34 1.80 18.52
C SER A 429 2.47 2.51 17.75
N GLY A 430 3.01 3.60 18.29
CA GLY A 430 4.17 4.30 17.73
C GLY A 430 5.46 3.48 17.74
N ARG A 431 5.61 2.54 18.69
CA ARG A 431 6.77 1.63 18.78
C ARG A 431 6.82 0.65 17.62
N LEU A 432 5.67 0.31 17.05
CA LEU A 432 5.58 -0.60 15.91
C LEU A 432 6.27 -0.03 14.68
N TRP A 433 6.31 1.29 14.50
CA TRP A 433 7.02 1.91 13.38
C TRP A 433 8.52 1.60 13.39
N GLY A 434 9.17 1.79 14.55
CA GLY A 434 10.58 1.47 14.73
C GLY A 434 10.85 -0.03 14.60
N TRP A 435 9.92 -0.88 15.07
CA TRP A 435 10.00 -2.32 14.85
C TRP A 435 9.92 -2.68 13.35
N CYS A 436 8.96 -2.15 12.61
CA CYS A 436 8.82 -2.35 11.16
C CYS A 436 10.07 -1.89 10.39
N LEU A 437 10.66 -0.76 10.78
CA LEU A 437 11.89 -0.26 10.16
C LEU A 437 13.04 -1.26 10.33
N ARG A 438 13.23 -1.83 11.53
CA ARG A 438 14.25 -2.86 11.78
C ARG A 438 14.00 -4.14 10.97
N GLN A 439 12.73 -4.54 10.82
CA GLN A 439 12.36 -5.72 10.04
C GLN A 439 12.64 -5.56 8.54
N ARG A 440 12.54 -4.35 7.98
CA ARG A 440 12.88 -4.12 6.56
C ARG A 440 14.36 -4.42 6.25
N GLY A 441 15.26 -4.22 7.20
CA GLY A 441 16.68 -4.56 7.06
C GLY A 441 16.99 -6.06 7.13
N GLN A 442 16.01 -6.89 7.49
CA GLN A 442 16.17 -8.32 7.75
C GLN A 442 15.39 -9.16 6.73
N LEU A 443 15.70 -9.02 5.44
CA LEU A 443 15.18 -9.96 4.44
C LEU A 443 15.64 -11.37 4.83
N PRO A 444 14.72 -12.33 5.05
CA PRO A 444 15.11 -13.69 5.40
C PRO A 444 15.95 -14.30 4.28
N GLU A 445 17.12 -14.84 4.62
CA GLU A 445 17.91 -15.63 3.68
C GLU A 445 17.16 -16.92 3.38
N VAL A 446 16.66 -17.06 2.14
CA VAL A 446 16.02 -18.29 1.71
C VAL A 446 17.10 -19.32 1.37
N ARG A 447 17.08 -20.44 2.09
CA ARG A 447 17.97 -21.59 1.91
C ARG A 447 17.15 -22.83 1.58
N ASN A 448 17.75 -23.80 0.88
CA ASN A 448 17.07 -25.08 0.63
C ASN A 448 16.99 -25.93 1.91
N THR A 449 16.38 -27.12 1.83
CA THR A 449 16.23 -28.04 2.98
C THR A 449 17.55 -28.58 3.54
N ASP A 450 18.67 -28.41 2.83
CA ASP A 450 20.03 -28.72 3.31
C ASP A 450 20.77 -27.48 3.86
N ALA A 451 20.06 -26.35 4.04
CA ALA A 451 20.60 -25.04 4.41
C ALA A 451 21.58 -24.43 3.40
N ASP A 452 21.67 -24.97 2.18
CA ASP A 452 22.47 -24.40 1.11
C ASP A 452 21.78 -23.15 0.51
N PRO A 453 22.55 -22.17 0.01
CA PRO A 453 21.99 -21.07 -0.78
C PRO A 453 21.25 -21.58 -2.02
N LEU A 454 20.11 -20.97 -2.33
CA LEU A 454 19.36 -21.28 -3.55
C LEU A 454 20.07 -20.72 -4.78
N VAL A 455 20.71 -21.61 -5.55
CA VAL A 455 21.35 -21.30 -6.83
C VAL A 455 20.89 -22.33 -7.86
N TRP A 456 20.26 -21.86 -8.92
CA TRP A 456 19.80 -22.73 -10.01
C TRP A 456 20.98 -23.15 -10.86
N GLN A 457 21.27 -24.43 -10.83
CA GLN A 457 22.32 -25.06 -11.60
C GLN A 457 21.70 -25.87 -12.71
N LYS A 458 22.21 -25.72 -13.93
CA LYS A 458 21.87 -26.56 -15.07
C LYS A 458 23.14 -27.14 -15.69
N VAL A 459 23.13 -28.43 -16.02
CA VAL A 459 24.21 -29.09 -16.75
C VAL A 459 23.61 -29.93 -17.87
N SER A 460 24.11 -29.77 -19.08
CA SER A 460 23.76 -30.60 -20.22
C SER A 460 24.85 -31.61 -20.54
N TYR A 461 24.42 -32.78 -20.98
CA TYR A 461 25.27 -33.89 -21.43
C TYR A 461 24.78 -34.43 -22.78
N GLN A 462 25.71 -34.82 -23.64
CA GLN A 462 25.43 -35.63 -24.82
C GLN A 462 25.41 -37.11 -24.42
N VAL A 463 24.45 -37.85 -24.95
CA VAL A 463 24.19 -39.26 -24.63
C VAL A 463 24.29 -40.10 -25.90
N ALA A 464 25.23 -41.03 -25.94
CA ALA A 464 25.44 -41.90 -27.11
C ALA A 464 24.36 -42.99 -27.27
N SER A 465 23.75 -43.43 -26.16
CA SER A 465 22.66 -44.40 -26.15
C SER A 465 21.60 -44.00 -25.12
N PRO A 466 20.54 -43.27 -25.55
CA PRO A 466 19.41 -42.90 -24.72
C PRO A 466 18.80 -44.09 -23.96
N ASP A 467 18.60 -45.23 -24.64
CA ASP A 467 18.03 -46.44 -24.04
C ASP A 467 18.89 -46.99 -22.89
N ALA A 468 20.22 -46.96 -23.03
CA ALA A 468 21.12 -47.39 -21.97
C ALA A 468 21.10 -46.45 -20.76
N LEU A 469 20.95 -45.14 -20.99
CA LEU A 469 20.80 -44.14 -19.94
C LEU A 469 19.48 -44.32 -19.17
N VAL A 470 18.37 -44.49 -19.89
CA VAL A 470 17.05 -44.74 -19.30
C VAL A 470 17.07 -46.00 -18.43
N ALA A 471 17.70 -47.08 -18.92
CA ALA A 471 17.88 -48.30 -18.15
C ALA A 471 18.74 -48.09 -16.89
N ALA A 472 19.79 -47.25 -16.96
CA ALA A 472 20.63 -46.93 -15.80
C ALA A 472 19.91 -46.07 -14.75
N LEU A 473 19.09 -45.10 -15.19
CA LEU A 473 18.22 -44.30 -14.32
C LEU A 473 17.18 -45.20 -13.62
N GLY A 474 16.55 -46.11 -14.36
CA GLY A 474 15.52 -47.02 -13.84
C GLY A 474 16.02 -48.06 -12.82
N GLN A 475 17.32 -48.30 -12.74
CA GLN A 475 17.91 -49.21 -11.74
C GLN A 475 18.03 -48.57 -10.34
N ARG A 476 17.87 -47.25 -10.22
CA ARG A 476 18.00 -46.53 -8.95
C ARG A 476 16.66 -46.41 -8.24
N SER A 477 16.57 -46.96 -7.03
CA SER A 477 15.36 -46.88 -6.21
C SER A 477 15.05 -45.48 -5.66
N ASP A 478 16.02 -44.58 -5.71
CA ASP A 478 15.91 -43.19 -5.27
C ASP A 478 15.65 -42.21 -6.44
N VAL A 479 15.51 -42.71 -7.67
CA VAL A 479 15.16 -41.93 -8.86
C VAL A 479 13.77 -42.32 -9.33
N GLU A 480 12.85 -41.36 -9.33
CA GLU A 480 11.45 -41.58 -9.68
C GLU A 480 11.18 -41.01 -11.07
N CYS A 481 10.61 -41.82 -11.97
CA CYS A 481 10.22 -41.37 -13.31
C CYS A 481 8.92 -40.56 -13.23
N THR A 482 8.93 -39.34 -13.74
CA THR A 482 7.81 -38.40 -13.64
C THR A 482 7.02 -38.25 -14.95
N SER A 483 7.63 -38.53 -16.10
CA SER A 483 6.96 -38.57 -17.41
C SER A 483 7.60 -39.65 -18.30
N GLU A 484 6.75 -40.48 -18.93
CA GLU A 484 6.99 -41.60 -19.88
C GLU A 484 8.45 -41.92 -20.32
N GLY A 485 9.38 -42.10 -19.37
CA GLY A 485 10.80 -42.34 -19.68
C GLY A 485 11.57 -41.15 -20.25
N SER A 486 11.08 -39.92 -20.09
CA SER A 486 11.75 -38.67 -20.51
C SER A 486 12.18 -37.78 -19.34
N GLU A 487 11.53 -37.89 -18.19
CA GLU A 487 11.87 -37.11 -16.99
C GLU A 487 11.99 -37.98 -15.75
N TRP A 488 12.92 -37.59 -14.88
CA TRP A 488 13.13 -38.21 -13.58
C TRP A 488 13.45 -37.19 -12.50
N THR A 489 13.12 -37.55 -11.26
CA THR A 489 13.50 -36.78 -10.08
C THR A 489 14.27 -37.68 -9.12
N TRP A 490 15.50 -37.28 -8.78
CA TRP A 490 16.24 -37.91 -7.69
C TRP A 490 15.75 -37.35 -6.37
N VAL A 491 15.25 -38.23 -5.50
CA VAL A 491 14.62 -37.86 -4.23
C VAL A 491 15.34 -38.49 -3.04
N ARG A 492 15.34 -37.78 -1.91
CA ARG A 492 15.73 -38.32 -0.60
C ARG A 492 14.48 -38.45 0.26
N ARG A 493 14.09 -39.68 0.59
CA ARG A 493 12.97 -39.95 1.50
C ARG A 493 13.39 -39.72 2.96
N GLY A 494 12.54 -39.02 3.71
CA GLY A 494 12.74 -38.62 5.10
C GLY A 494 12.54 -39.76 6.08
N GLN A 495 12.97 -39.54 7.32
CA GLN A 495 12.96 -40.53 8.41
C GLN A 495 11.94 -40.22 9.52
N ARG A 496 11.04 -39.24 9.37
CA ARG A 496 10.16 -38.78 10.48
C ARG A 496 8.68 -39.08 10.21
N PRO A 497 8.00 -39.88 11.06
CA PRO A 497 6.56 -40.10 10.92
C PRO A 497 5.77 -38.80 11.15
N GLY A 498 4.86 -38.43 10.25
CA GLY A 498 3.81 -37.42 10.49
C GLY A 498 3.83 -36.14 9.67
N ARG A 499 4.73 -35.96 8.69
CA ARG A 499 4.62 -34.89 7.67
C ARG A 499 4.35 -35.50 6.31
N LEU A 500 3.38 -34.95 5.57
CA LEU A 500 2.89 -35.45 4.29
C LEU A 500 3.91 -35.34 3.12
N GLU A 501 5.13 -34.83 3.36
CA GLU A 501 6.13 -34.51 2.33
C GLU A 501 7.56 -34.85 2.78
N ASP A 502 7.82 -36.09 3.19
CA ASP A 502 9.17 -36.46 3.60
C ASP A 502 10.14 -36.70 2.41
N SER A 503 9.70 -36.62 1.15
CA SER A 503 10.59 -36.73 -0.03
C SER A 503 11.16 -35.36 -0.45
N VAL A 504 12.48 -35.18 -0.28
CA VAL A 504 13.21 -34.00 -0.75
C VAL A 504 13.71 -34.23 -2.17
N SER A 505 13.24 -33.44 -3.14
CA SER A 505 13.84 -33.42 -4.49
C SER A 505 15.26 -32.85 -4.45
N LEU A 506 16.22 -33.64 -4.95
CA LEU A 506 17.64 -33.32 -4.98
C LEU A 506 18.07 -32.80 -6.35
N CYS A 507 17.65 -33.44 -7.43
CA CYS A 507 17.97 -33.08 -8.81
C CYS A 507 16.86 -33.57 -9.74
N HIS A 508 16.54 -32.76 -10.74
CA HIS A 508 15.69 -33.14 -11.87
C HIS A 508 16.56 -33.54 -13.06
N PHE A 509 16.10 -34.52 -13.83
CA PHE A 509 16.73 -35.03 -15.04
C PHE A 509 15.70 -34.99 -16.17
N GLU A 510 16.08 -34.45 -17.31
CA GLU A 510 15.24 -34.37 -18.50
C GLU A 510 16.06 -34.83 -19.72
N LEU A 511 15.53 -35.79 -20.48
CA LEU A 511 16.18 -36.32 -21.68
C LEU A 511 15.41 -35.85 -22.92
N LEU A 512 16.08 -35.06 -23.77
CA LEU A 512 15.54 -34.51 -25.01
C LEU A 512 16.33 -35.09 -26.18
N GLY A 513 15.80 -36.16 -26.79
CA GLY A 513 16.50 -36.88 -27.85
C GLY A 513 17.76 -37.56 -27.31
N ASP A 514 18.92 -36.99 -27.63
CA ASP A 514 20.25 -37.46 -27.21
C ASP A 514 20.96 -36.49 -26.24
N GLU A 515 20.25 -35.48 -25.72
CA GLU A 515 20.76 -34.54 -24.71
C GLU A 515 20.09 -34.76 -23.35
N LEU A 516 20.89 -34.98 -22.30
CA LEU A 516 20.44 -35.09 -20.91
C LEU A 516 20.72 -33.78 -20.17
N LEU A 517 19.67 -33.17 -19.62
CA LEU A 517 19.71 -32.00 -18.76
C LEU A 517 19.57 -32.39 -17.29
N LEU A 518 20.47 -31.90 -16.45
CA LEU A 518 20.38 -31.95 -14.99
C LEU A 518 20.07 -30.57 -14.44
N GLU A 519 19.08 -30.48 -13.55
CA GLU A 519 18.71 -29.24 -12.87
C GLU A 519 18.66 -29.42 -11.34
N ALA A 520 19.37 -28.58 -10.60
CA ALA A 520 19.34 -28.57 -9.13
C ALA A 520 19.38 -27.15 -8.57
N ASN A 521 18.80 -26.95 -7.39
CA ASN A 521 18.76 -25.65 -6.71
C ASN A 521 19.93 -25.38 -5.74
N SER A 522 21.00 -26.20 -5.80
CA SER A 522 22.24 -26.03 -5.05
C SER A 522 23.43 -26.57 -5.83
N VAL A 523 24.58 -25.89 -5.71
CA VAL A 523 25.87 -26.32 -6.26
C VAL A 523 26.24 -27.72 -5.74
N ARG A 524 26.01 -27.99 -4.46
CA ARG A 524 26.34 -29.28 -3.83
C ARG A 524 25.47 -30.41 -4.40
N ARG A 525 24.17 -30.16 -4.57
CA ARG A 525 23.23 -31.14 -5.13
C ARG A 525 23.57 -31.48 -6.59
N LEU A 526 23.87 -30.47 -7.40
CA LEU A 526 24.31 -30.69 -8.77
C LEU A 526 25.63 -31.48 -8.81
N ALA A 527 26.63 -31.11 -8.01
CA ALA A 527 27.91 -31.82 -7.96
C ALA A 527 27.73 -33.31 -7.61
N SER A 528 26.79 -33.60 -6.70
CA SER A 528 26.44 -34.98 -6.33
C SER A 528 25.78 -35.74 -7.48
N ALA A 529 24.88 -35.09 -8.23
CA ALA A 529 24.24 -35.68 -9.40
C ALA A 529 25.24 -35.91 -10.55
N ARG A 530 26.12 -34.95 -10.80
CA ARG A 530 27.19 -35.04 -11.80
C ARG A 530 28.17 -36.17 -11.50
N ALA A 531 28.61 -36.32 -10.25
CA ALA A 531 29.52 -37.40 -9.86
C ALA A 531 28.98 -38.79 -10.23
N TRP A 532 27.65 -38.95 -10.24
CA TRP A 532 26.99 -40.15 -10.71
C TRP A 532 26.86 -40.21 -12.23
N VAL A 533 26.34 -39.16 -12.88
CA VAL A 533 26.11 -39.13 -14.33
C VAL A 533 27.41 -39.19 -15.14
N ASP A 534 28.48 -38.53 -14.67
CA ASP A 534 29.82 -38.57 -15.28
C ASP A 534 30.43 -39.99 -15.30
N ALA A 535 29.94 -40.90 -14.44
CA ALA A 535 30.40 -42.29 -14.39
C ALA A 535 29.63 -43.22 -15.34
N LEU A 536 28.55 -42.75 -15.98
CA LEU A 536 27.76 -43.56 -16.90
C LEU A 536 28.45 -43.69 -18.27
N PRO A 537 28.50 -44.88 -18.87
CA PRO A 537 29.13 -45.08 -20.16
C PRO A 537 28.35 -44.35 -21.27
N GLY A 538 29.08 -43.68 -22.16
CA GLY A 538 28.49 -43.00 -23.32
C GLY A 538 27.85 -41.64 -23.02
N VAL A 539 28.11 -41.05 -21.84
CA VAL A 539 27.68 -39.69 -21.49
C VAL A 539 28.89 -38.75 -21.57
N SER A 540 28.76 -37.60 -22.25
CA SER A 540 29.81 -36.60 -22.34
C SER A 540 29.30 -35.19 -22.02
N PHE A 541 30.06 -34.46 -21.21
CA PHE A 541 29.68 -33.12 -20.76
C PHE A 541 29.59 -32.13 -21.94
N LEU A 542 28.53 -31.32 -21.96
CA LEU A 542 28.36 -30.24 -22.92
C LEU A 542 28.56 -28.87 -22.26
N THR A 543 27.63 -28.46 -21.40
CA THR A 543 27.62 -27.11 -20.83
C THR A 543 27.16 -27.13 -19.37
N GLN A 544 27.56 -26.11 -18.61
CA GLN A 544 27.06 -25.84 -17.27
C GLN A 544 26.72 -24.36 -17.15
N SER A 545 25.58 -24.07 -16.54
CA SER A 545 25.23 -22.72 -16.13
C SER A 545 24.82 -22.69 -14.66
N SER A 546 25.11 -21.56 -14.03
CA SER A 546 24.79 -21.27 -12.64
C SER A 546 24.09 -19.92 -12.62
N ARG A 547 22.92 -19.86 -11.99
CA ARG A 547 22.15 -18.63 -11.85
C ARG A 547 21.71 -18.46 -10.41
N SER A 548 22.02 -17.30 -9.86
CA SER A 548 21.46 -16.86 -8.59
C SER A 548 19.95 -16.61 -8.71
N MET A 549 19.27 -16.60 -7.57
CA MET A 549 17.87 -16.22 -7.49
C MET A 549 17.61 -14.81 -8.05
N ASP A 550 18.56 -13.89 -7.87
CA ASP A 550 18.43 -12.50 -8.33
C ASP A 550 18.62 -12.37 -9.85
N GLU A 551 19.54 -13.13 -10.46
CA GLU A 551 19.70 -13.20 -11.91
C GLU A 551 18.45 -13.77 -12.59
N LEU A 552 17.88 -14.85 -12.05
CA LEU A 552 16.61 -15.41 -12.53
C LEU A 552 15.45 -14.40 -12.43
N ARG A 553 15.39 -13.61 -11.37
CA ARG A 553 14.38 -12.54 -11.19
C ARG A 553 14.59 -11.36 -12.13
N ALA A 554 15.83 -11.09 -12.54
CA ALA A 554 16.21 -10.02 -13.44
C ALA A 554 15.96 -10.37 -14.91
N GLU A 555 16.13 -11.63 -15.29
CA GLU A 555 15.99 -12.13 -16.67
C GLU A 555 14.56 -12.50 -17.08
N ARG A 556 13.64 -12.67 -16.12
CA ARG A 556 12.21 -12.84 -16.44
C ARG A 556 11.75 -11.72 -17.37
N SER A 557 11.17 -12.09 -18.51
CA SER A 557 10.58 -11.15 -19.46
C SER A 557 9.55 -10.27 -18.73
N LEU A 558 9.29 -9.06 -19.25
CA LEU A 558 8.21 -8.20 -18.72
C LEU A 558 6.85 -8.93 -18.74
N ASP A 559 6.67 -9.90 -19.64
CA ASP A 559 5.49 -10.75 -19.75
C ASP A 559 5.43 -11.85 -18.67
N ASP A 560 6.56 -12.46 -18.30
CA ASP A 560 6.63 -13.44 -17.18
C ASP A 560 6.51 -12.80 -15.79
N ARG A 561 6.51 -11.46 -15.74
CA ARG A 561 6.24 -10.64 -14.56
C ARG A 561 4.79 -10.21 -14.45
N LEU A 562 3.98 -10.44 -15.49
CA LEU A 562 2.52 -10.37 -15.37
C LEU A 562 2.07 -11.52 -14.45
N PRO A 563 0.95 -11.36 -13.71
CA PRO A 563 0.32 -12.52 -13.10
C PRO A 563 0.13 -13.56 -14.19
N LYS A 564 0.69 -14.76 -14.01
CA LYS A 564 0.27 -15.92 -14.81
C LYS A 564 -1.25 -15.95 -14.75
N SER A 565 -1.92 -16.31 -15.85
CA SER A 565 -3.36 -16.61 -15.84
C SER A 565 -3.66 -17.40 -14.56
N PRO A 566 -4.68 -17.00 -13.78
CA PRO A 566 -4.95 -17.64 -12.50
C PRO A 566 -4.94 -19.15 -12.71
N GLU A 567 -4.06 -19.83 -11.97
CA GLU A 567 -4.01 -21.29 -12.01
C GLU A 567 -5.44 -21.80 -11.80
N PRO A 568 -5.90 -22.77 -12.61
CA PRO A 568 -7.26 -23.26 -12.49
C PRO A 568 -7.50 -23.68 -11.04
N PRO A 569 -8.68 -23.34 -10.48
CA PRO A 569 -9.00 -23.69 -9.11
C PRO A 569 -8.84 -25.21 -8.93
N MET A 570 -8.29 -25.61 -7.80
CA MET A 570 -8.18 -27.03 -7.48
C MET A 570 -9.58 -27.68 -7.53
N PRO A 571 -9.69 -28.95 -7.94
CA PRO A 571 -10.96 -29.66 -7.90
C PRO A 571 -11.60 -29.56 -6.51
N PRO A 572 -12.94 -29.38 -6.40
CA PRO A 572 -13.61 -29.23 -5.10
C PRO A 572 -13.27 -30.35 -4.11
N GLU A 573 -13.19 -31.59 -4.58
CA GLU A 573 -12.83 -32.76 -3.76
C GLU A 573 -11.44 -32.63 -3.12
N VAL A 574 -10.47 -32.04 -3.83
CA VAL A 574 -9.10 -31.81 -3.32
C VAL A 574 -9.11 -30.65 -2.31
N LEU A 575 -9.88 -29.60 -2.55
CA LEU A 575 -10.04 -28.49 -1.60
C LEU A 575 -10.70 -28.93 -0.30
N GLU A 576 -11.73 -29.76 -0.38
CA GLU A 576 -12.43 -30.33 0.78
C GLU A 576 -11.50 -31.23 1.60
N GLU A 577 -10.77 -32.13 0.93
CA GLU A 577 -9.82 -33.02 1.61
C GLU A 577 -8.67 -32.24 2.25
N LEU A 578 -8.09 -31.27 1.54
CA LEU A 578 -7.07 -30.39 2.10
C LEU A 578 -7.61 -29.58 3.28
N GLY A 579 -8.85 -29.08 3.17
CA GLY A 579 -9.54 -28.38 4.26
C GLY A 579 -9.69 -29.26 5.50
N ARG A 580 -10.07 -30.53 5.34
CA ARG A 580 -10.15 -31.50 6.43
C ARG A 580 -8.80 -31.74 7.10
N ILE A 581 -7.75 -32.00 6.31
CA ILE A 581 -6.39 -32.23 6.82
C ILE A 581 -5.87 -31.01 7.58
N LEU A 582 -6.07 -29.81 7.05
CA LEU A 582 -5.65 -28.56 7.70
C LEU A 582 -6.40 -28.33 9.01
N ARG A 583 -7.71 -28.57 9.01
CA ARG A 583 -8.56 -28.48 10.22
C ARG A 583 -8.09 -29.44 11.31
N GLU A 584 -7.86 -30.71 10.97
CA GLU A 584 -7.36 -31.72 11.93
C GLU A 584 -6.02 -31.30 12.54
N LYS A 585 -5.09 -30.80 11.71
CA LYS A 585 -3.79 -30.29 12.17
C LYS A 585 -3.94 -29.08 13.09
N GLN A 586 -4.85 -28.16 12.80
CA GLN A 586 -5.09 -26.97 13.61
C GLN A 586 -5.76 -27.31 14.94
N LEU A 587 -6.60 -28.34 14.99
CA LEU A 587 -7.14 -28.87 16.26
C LEU A 587 -6.05 -29.55 17.08
N ALA A 588 -5.17 -30.34 16.45
CA ALA A 588 -4.03 -30.97 17.12
C ALA A 588 -3.06 -29.95 17.72
N TRP A 589 -2.89 -28.78 17.08
CA TRP A 589 -2.08 -27.67 17.59
C TRP A 589 -2.46 -27.20 19.00
N LEU A 590 -3.72 -27.42 19.43
CA LEU A 590 -4.17 -27.09 20.80
C LEU A 590 -3.39 -27.85 21.90
N ASP A 591 -2.78 -28.98 21.52
CA ASP A 591 -2.04 -29.88 22.39
C ASP A 591 -0.54 -29.90 22.07
N GLU A 592 -0.07 -29.04 21.15
CA GLU A 592 1.34 -28.89 20.79
C GLU A 592 2.01 -27.74 21.57
N PRO A 593 3.27 -27.89 22.04
CA PRO A 593 4.04 -26.81 22.65
C PRO A 593 4.25 -25.62 21.70
N VAL A 594 3.89 -24.41 22.14
CA VAL A 594 4.03 -23.18 21.34
C VAL A 594 5.11 -22.27 21.92
N PRO A 595 6.17 -21.93 21.17
CA PRO A 595 7.25 -21.04 21.66
C PRO A 595 6.75 -19.68 22.14
N MET A 596 5.77 -19.08 21.45
CA MET A 596 5.18 -17.78 21.82
C MET A 596 4.43 -17.83 23.16
N LEU A 597 4.05 -19.02 23.62
CA LEU A 597 3.44 -19.27 24.93
C LEU A 597 4.47 -19.77 25.94
N GLY A 598 5.78 -19.58 25.71
CA GLY A 598 6.83 -20.07 26.60
C GLY A 598 7.00 -21.59 26.59
N GLY A 599 6.55 -22.26 25.51
CA GLY A 599 6.60 -23.72 25.38
C GLY A 599 5.40 -24.45 25.97
N PHE A 600 4.42 -23.74 26.53
CA PHE A 600 3.14 -24.34 26.92
C PHE A 600 2.27 -24.64 25.70
N THR A 601 1.38 -25.63 25.83
CA THR A 601 0.30 -25.83 24.86
C THR A 601 -0.78 -24.76 25.02
N PRO A 602 -1.58 -24.45 23.98
CA PRO A 602 -2.74 -23.57 24.09
C PRO A 602 -3.67 -23.92 25.26
N ARG A 603 -3.95 -25.22 25.49
CA ARG A 603 -4.76 -25.66 26.64
C ARG A 603 -4.12 -25.33 27.98
N GLN A 604 -2.82 -25.53 28.11
CA GLN A 604 -2.08 -25.24 29.35
C GLN A 604 -2.00 -23.73 29.61
N ALA A 605 -1.72 -22.95 28.57
CA ALA A 605 -1.65 -21.49 28.68
C ALA A 605 -3.00 -20.87 29.08
N CYS A 606 -4.12 -21.49 28.71
CA CYS A 606 -5.46 -21.06 29.14
C CYS A 606 -5.76 -21.23 30.65
N ALA A 607 -4.81 -21.73 31.46
CA ALA A 607 -4.96 -21.86 32.91
C ALA A 607 -5.08 -20.51 33.65
N ASP A 608 -4.58 -19.41 33.07
CA ASP A 608 -4.72 -18.07 33.64
C ASP A 608 -5.30 -17.06 32.64
N ALA A 609 -5.78 -15.92 33.13
CA ALA A 609 -6.45 -14.91 32.31
C ALA A 609 -5.53 -14.29 31.24
N ALA A 610 -4.25 -14.11 31.53
CA ALA A 610 -3.29 -13.53 30.58
C ALA A 610 -2.98 -14.51 29.44
N GLY A 611 -2.80 -15.78 29.76
CA GLY A 611 -2.61 -16.85 28.80
C GLY A 611 -3.85 -17.09 27.94
N ARG A 612 -5.06 -17.06 28.53
CA ARG A 612 -6.33 -17.08 27.75
C ARG A 612 -6.37 -15.98 26.69
N ARG A 613 -6.00 -14.74 27.05
CA ARG A 613 -5.92 -13.61 26.11
C ARG A 613 -4.86 -13.80 25.04
N ARG A 614 -3.70 -14.36 25.37
CA ARG A 614 -2.65 -14.66 24.38
C ARG A 614 -3.10 -15.73 23.38
N VAL A 615 -3.70 -16.81 23.87
CA VAL A 615 -4.18 -17.91 23.03
C VAL A 615 -5.34 -17.45 22.13
N GLU A 616 -6.28 -16.70 22.67
CA GLU A 616 -7.38 -16.09 21.90
C GLU A 616 -6.83 -15.26 20.72
N ARG A 617 -5.86 -14.38 20.97
CA ARG A 617 -5.22 -13.60 19.91
C ARG A 617 -4.50 -14.47 18.88
N LEU A 618 -3.76 -15.50 19.31
CA LEU A 618 -3.06 -16.41 18.38
C LEU A 618 -4.03 -17.12 17.44
N ILE A 619 -5.20 -17.54 17.95
CA ILE A 619 -6.26 -18.15 17.13
C ILE A 619 -6.83 -17.11 16.16
N ARG A 620 -7.14 -15.89 16.63
CA ARG A 620 -7.62 -14.78 15.79
C ARG A 620 -6.58 -14.34 14.75
N SER A 621 -5.28 -14.48 15.02
CA SER A 621 -4.22 -14.09 14.08
C SER A 621 -3.84 -15.18 13.07
N MET A 622 -4.31 -16.43 13.23
CA MET A 622 -3.95 -17.54 12.33
C MET A 622 -4.18 -17.19 10.87
N PRO A 623 -3.19 -17.35 9.97
CA PRO A 623 -3.35 -17.04 8.56
C PRO A 623 -4.26 -18.05 7.85
N ALA A 624 -4.98 -17.57 6.83
CA ALA A 624 -5.62 -18.44 5.85
C ALA A 624 -4.56 -19.14 4.99
N THR A 625 -4.84 -20.37 4.57
CA THR A 625 -3.98 -21.10 3.62
C THR A 625 -4.37 -20.69 2.21
N ILE A 626 -3.45 -20.09 1.47
CA ILE A 626 -3.67 -19.67 0.08
C ILE A 626 -3.58 -20.90 -0.84
N THR A 627 -4.57 -21.08 -1.71
CA THR A 627 -4.62 -22.15 -2.69
C THR A 627 -4.83 -21.61 -4.11
N PRO A 628 -4.51 -22.37 -5.17
CA PRO A 628 -4.93 -22.03 -6.53
C PRO A 628 -6.45 -21.82 -6.57
N GLY A 629 -6.89 -20.62 -6.93
CA GLY A 629 -8.32 -20.26 -7.03
C GLY A 629 -9.04 -19.91 -5.72
N GLY A 630 -8.37 -19.83 -4.57
CA GLY A 630 -9.05 -19.48 -3.32
C GLY A 630 -8.17 -19.44 -2.06
N GLN A 631 -8.83 -19.43 -0.90
CA GLN A 631 -8.17 -19.55 0.40
C GLN A 631 -8.99 -20.44 1.33
N ILE A 632 -8.30 -21.22 2.17
CA ILE A 632 -8.91 -22.05 3.20
C ILE A 632 -8.73 -21.35 4.54
N GLU A 633 -9.83 -20.93 5.16
CA GLU A 633 -9.83 -20.28 6.46
C GLU A 633 -9.58 -21.30 7.59
N PRO A 634 -8.78 -20.96 8.61
CA PRO A 634 -8.67 -21.78 9.81
C PRO A 634 -9.99 -21.78 10.60
N PRO A 635 -10.31 -22.86 11.33
CA PRO A 635 -11.55 -23.04 12.09
C PRO A 635 -11.49 -22.27 13.41
N ARG A 636 -11.29 -20.95 13.35
CA ARG A 636 -11.01 -20.10 14.52
C ARG A 636 -12.09 -20.20 15.59
N GLN A 637 -13.36 -20.19 15.18
CA GLN A 637 -14.50 -20.32 16.09
C GLN A 637 -14.45 -21.65 16.84
N GLU A 638 -14.20 -22.76 16.13
CA GLU A 638 -14.11 -24.08 16.74
C GLU A 638 -12.93 -24.18 17.72
N LEU A 639 -11.77 -23.59 17.37
CA LEU A 639 -10.61 -23.54 18.26
C LEU A 639 -10.90 -22.73 19.53
N LEU A 640 -11.62 -21.61 19.41
CA LEU A 640 -12.05 -20.80 20.57
C LEU A 640 -13.03 -21.59 21.45
N GLU A 641 -14.03 -22.25 20.85
CA GLU A 641 -15.01 -23.08 21.56
C GLU A 641 -14.34 -24.25 22.29
N ALA A 642 -13.38 -24.94 21.66
CA ALA A 642 -12.63 -26.04 22.24
C ALA A 642 -11.79 -25.66 23.48
N LEU A 643 -11.57 -24.37 23.70
CA LEU A 643 -10.87 -23.79 24.85
C LEU A 643 -11.80 -23.03 25.81
N GLY A 644 -13.10 -22.98 25.51
CA GLY A 644 -14.08 -22.18 26.26
C GLY A 644 -13.78 -20.68 26.22
N LEU A 645 -13.36 -20.17 25.06
CA LEU A 645 -13.02 -18.76 24.78
C LEU A 645 -14.02 -18.06 23.86
N ALA A 646 -15.03 -18.78 23.36
CA ALA A 646 -16.04 -18.27 22.43
C ALA A 646 -17.07 -17.35 23.10
#